data_AF-A0A978VTY9-F1
#
_entry.id   AF-A0A978VTY9-F1
#
_cell.length_a   1.000
_cell.length_b   1.000
_cell.length_c   1.000
_cell.angle_alpha   90.00
_cell.angle_beta   90.00
_cell.angle_gamma   90.00
#
_symmetry.space_group_name_H-M   'P 1'
#
loop_
_entity.id
_entity.type
_entity.pdbx_description
1 polymer ?
#
loop_
_entity_poly.entity_id
_entity_poly.type
_entity_poly.pdbx_seq_one_letter_code
_entity_poly.pdbx_strand_id
1 'polypeptide(L)'
;MNDVQVLEDMRIPIYRNPEMPIEVRVKDLLRRMELKEKIGGMLSCTGSGPFKKASSGDWAEMVNDFQKGAVESRLGIPLIYGVDAVHGNGSVVGATIFPHNIGLGATRDENLVHRIGIATAHEVRASGINCTFAPCVAVCKDPRWGRSYESYSEDTEIVRKMTSIVTGLQGQPPSEYPKDYPFVKGRDNVIACAKHFVGDGGTKGGKNEGNAEISESELTGIHIKPYVDCISKGVSIIMPSYSSWNGRKLHEDYYLLTEILKNKLGFMGFVLSDWKGIDRLKEPRGLDRNCIATAINAGIDMISAQVMVPYEFEEFMNHLTSLVESGEIPEARIDDAVERILRVKFIAGLFEHPFTDASNLLHKVGCKAINEAMGENVEVIYEESPSIDTLSQRDISYAIVAVGEESYAETFGDNEEPKICWNGADIVSLVAERIPTLVILISGRPVVLEERLLKNIDGLVAAWLPGSEGGGIADLLFGDYDFQGKLPMTWFKRVDQLPMDANDKNSYDPLFPLGFGLTLGNNLTDGSMLSACGSGPPNEALSSDWADMVDGYQKWALNSRLGIPLIYAIDAIHGNSSVYGATVFPHNVGLGATKDADLAQKIGIATALEVRASGIHCTFAPCVAVCKDPRWGRCYESYSEDTEIVRKMTSIVTGLQGQPPAGHQQGYPFVAGRDNVIACAKHFVGDGGTKDGINEGNTEGPYDDLERIHMEPYVDCISQGVSTIMASYSSWNGTKLHAHRYLLTDVLKDKLGFKGIVISDSKGVDRLMQSHGDYRNCIAVAINSGIDMVMVPYEYQIFRENLLSLVESGEVPMTRIDDAVERILRVKFIAGLFEHPFSDRSLLHVVGCKQHRELAREAVRKSLVLLKNGKKSNEPFLPLDKKAKTILVAGTHADNLGYQCGGWTRKWQGRSGRITQGTTILDAIKEAVGEETEVIYEESLSIETLTRQDICYAIVAVGEGPYAESSGDNKELVIPFNGAEIINMVAERIPTLVIIVSGRPLVLEAWMLDKIDGLVAAWLPGTEGGGIADLIFGDYDFHGKLPMAWFKSVGQLPMDVADDKAYDPLFPLGFGLSL
;
A
#
# COMPACT_ATOMS: atom_id res chain seq x y z
N MET A 1 -66.36 34.08 -45.08
CA MET A 1 -65.47 33.06 -44.50
C MET A 1 -65.25 33.49 -43.07
N ASN A 2 -65.61 32.61 -42.14
CA ASN A 2 -66.03 32.95 -40.78
C ASN A 2 -64.86 33.16 -39.81
N ASP A 3 -65.06 34.07 -38.86
CA ASP A 3 -64.20 34.33 -37.68
C ASP A 3 -63.93 33.09 -36.80
N VAL A 4 -64.59 31.95 -37.06
CA VAL A 4 -64.34 30.66 -36.41
C VAL A 4 -63.03 30.01 -36.89
N GLN A 5 -62.62 30.25 -38.14
CA GLN A 5 -61.41 29.65 -38.70
C GLN A 5 -60.13 30.33 -38.18
N VAL A 6 -60.22 31.64 -37.85
CA VAL A 6 -59.13 32.42 -37.27
C VAL A 6 -58.95 32.13 -35.76
N LEU A 7 -59.98 31.63 -35.08
CA LEU A 7 -59.90 31.21 -33.67
C LEU A 7 -59.35 29.79 -33.49
N GLU A 8 -59.46 28.91 -34.50
CA GLU A 8 -58.79 27.60 -34.49
C GLU A 8 -57.27 27.70 -34.75
N ASP A 9 -56.84 28.64 -35.61
CA ASP A 9 -55.43 28.91 -35.90
C ASP A 9 -54.64 29.58 -34.75
N MET A 10 -55.33 30.06 -33.70
CA MET A 10 -54.70 30.65 -32.51
C MET A 10 -54.45 29.64 -31.37
N ARG A 11 -54.77 28.35 -31.54
CA ARG A 11 -54.43 27.33 -30.54
C ARG A 11 -53.05 26.75 -30.82
N ILE A 12 -52.14 26.91 -29.87
CA ILE A 12 -50.83 26.24 -29.85
C ILE A 12 -51.08 24.72 -30.09
N PRO A 13 -50.46 24.11 -31.12
CA PRO A 13 -50.61 22.68 -31.39
C PRO A 13 -50.31 21.83 -30.15
N ILE A 14 -51.02 20.71 -29.95
CA ILE A 14 -50.87 19.86 -28.76
C ILE A 14 -49.41 19.40 -28.59
N TYR A 15 -48.75 19.05 -29.69
CA TYR A 15 -47.34 18.63 -29.63
C TYR A 15 -46.38 19.72 -29.13
N ARG A 16 -46.75 21.01 -29.22
CA ARG A 16 -45.96 22.13 -28.71
C ARG A 16 -46.27 22.49 -27.25
N ASN A 17 -47.26 21.86 -26.64
CA ASN A 17 -47.60 22.10 -25.23
C ASN A 17 -46.80 21.15 -24.31
N PRO A 18 -45.83 21.65 -23.52
CA PRO A 18 -45.00 20.81 -22.66
C PRO A 18 -45.77 20.13 -21.51
N GLU A 19 -46.96 20.64 -21.15
CA GLU A 19 -47.81 20.08 -20.09
C GLU A 19 -48.55 18.80 -20.52
N MET A 20 -48.57 18.50 -21.82
CA MET A 20 -49.26 17.31 -22.34
C MET A 20 -48.37 16.07 -22.24
N PRO A 21 -48.94 14.87 -21.94
CA PRO A 21 -48.16 13.64 -21.91
C PRO A 21 -47.43 13.38 -23.23
N ILE A 22 -46.18 12.90 -23.15
CA ILE A 22 -45.30 12.69 -24.32
C ILE A 22 -45.99 11.87 -25.41
N GLU A 23 -46.64 10.75 -25.07
CA GLU A 23 -47.34 9.91 -26.04
C GLU A 23 -48.49 10.64 -26.78
N VAL A 24 -49.12 11.62 -26.13
CA VAL A 24 -50.17 12.44 -26.77
C VAL A 24 -49.53 13.43 -27.74
N ARG A 25 -48.40 14.04 -27.34
CA ARG A 25 -47.64 14.98 -28.18
C ARG A 25 -47.06 14.29 -29.41
N VAL A 26 -46.48 13.10 -29.24
CA VAL A 26 -45.98 12.26 -30.33
C VAL A 26 -47.09 11.94 -31.32
N LYS A 27 -48.25 11.47 -30.85
CA LYS A 27 -49.39 11.13 -31.72
C LYS A 27 -49.99 12.33 -32.45
N ASP A 28 -50.01 13.52 -31.84
CA ASP A 28 -50.45 14.75 -32.53
C ASP A 28 -49.45 15.18 -33.60
N LEU A 29 -48.14 15.15 -33.30
CA LEU A 29 -47.11 15.50 -34.28
C LEU A 29 -47.06 14.51 -35.45
N LEU A 30 -47.08 13.20 -35.17
CA LEU A 30 -47.02 12.16 -36.19
C LEU A 30 -48.18 12.27 -37.20
N ARG A 31 -49.40 12.59 -36.73
CA ARG A 31 -50.57 12.83 -37.61
C ARG A 31 -50.45 14.07 -38.51
N ARG A 32 -49.58 15.02 -38.15
CA ARG A 32 -49.35 16.26 -38.92
C ARG A 32 -48.20 16.12 -39.92
N MET A 33 -47.38 15.08 -39.78
CA MET A 33 -46.23 14.82 -40.64
C MET A 33 -46.67 14.21 -41.97
N GLU A 34 -46.12 14.75 -43.05
CA GLU A 34 -46.18 14.14 -44.37
C GLU A 34 -45.18 12.98 -44.48
N LEU A 35 -45.39 12.05 -45.41
CA LEU A 35 -44.51 10.89 -45.59
C LEU A 35 -43.03 11.28 -45.76
N LYS A 36 -42.74 12.35 -46.50
CA LYS A 36 -41.36 12.85 -46.67
C LYS A 36 -40.75 13.36 -45.37
N GLU A 37 -41.54 14.00 -44.50
CA GLU A 37 -41.07 14.45 -43.18
C GLU A 37 -40.85 13.27 -42.24
N LYS A 38 -41.70 12.23 -42.33
CA LYS A 38 -41.52 10.95 -41.62
C LYS A 38 -40.21 10.28 -42.02
N ILE A 39 -39.99 10.09 -43.32
CA ILE A 39 -38.77 9.49 -43.88
C ILE A 39 -37.53 10.32 -43.53
N GLY A 40 -37.60 11.65 -43.67
CA GLY A 40 -36.48 12.54 -43.30
C GLY A 40 -36.13 12.47 -41.81
N GLY A 41 -37.11 12.22 -40.94
CA GLY A 41 -36.91 12.00 -39.51
C GLY A 41 -36.19 10.68 -39.17
N MET A 42 -36.15 9.71 -40.10
CA MET A 42 -35.47 8.42 -39.95
C MET A 42 -34.02 8.45 -40.44
N LEU A 43 -33.49 9.61 -40.82
CA LEU A 43 -32.12 9.74 -41.29
C LEU A 43 -31.22 10.33 -40.20
N SER A 44 -30.10 9.65 -39.98
CA SER A 44 -28.93 10.17 -39.26
C SER A 44 -27.83 10.46 -40.26
N CYS A 45 -27.41 11.71 -40.32
CA CYS A 45 -26.43 12.23 -41.25
C CYS A 45 -25.09 12.43 -40.52
N THR A 46 -24.01 11.79 -40.97
CA THR A 46 -22.65 12.06 -40.42
C THR A 46 -22.10 13.42 -40.85
N GLY A 47 -22.16 14.43 -39.97
CA GLY A 47 -21.46 15.70 -40.18
C GLY A 47 -19.96 15.57 -39.89
N SER A 48 -19.10 16.09 -40.77
CA SER A 48 -17.73 16.42 -40.40
C SER A 48 -17.77 17.47 -39.28
N GLY A 49 -16.86 17.39 -38.31
CA GLY A 49 -16.66 18.48 -37.35
C GLY A 49 -16.36 19.81 -38.05
N PRO A 50 -16.52 20.95 -37.38
CA PRO A 50 -16.49 22.26 -38.03
C PRO A 50 -15.15 22.50 -38.75
N PHE A 51 -14.03 22.17 -38.12
CA PHE A 51 -12.69 22.12 -38.72
C PHE A 51 -11.72 21.39 -37.79
N LYS A 52 -10.48 21.12 -38.26
CA LYS A 52 -9.44 20.49 -37.43
C LYS A 52 -9.13 21.35 -36.21
N LYS A 53 -9.02 20.72 -35.04
CA LYS A 53 -8.73 21.37 -33.74
C LYS A 53 -9.81 22.36 -33.26
N ALA A 54 -11.06 22.14 -33.62
CA ALA A 54 -12.17 22.96 -33.15
C ALA A 54 -12.37 22.88 -31.63
N SER A 55 -12.69 24.04 -31.04
CA SER A 55 -13.04 24.17 -29.63
C SER A 55 -14.50 23.75 -29.38
N SER A 56 -14.87 23.58 -28.11
CA SER A 56 -16.27 23.29 -27.73
C SER A 56 -17.24 24.38 -28.22
N GLY A 57 -16.82 25.65 -28.25
CA GLY A 57 -17.62 26.76 -28.77
C GLY A 57 -17.88 26.64 -30.27
N ASP A 58 -16.86 26.32 -31.07
CA ASP A 58 -16.99 26.13 -32.53
C ASP A 58 -17.97 24.99 -32.86
N TRP A 59 -17.91 23.91 -32.08
CA TRP A 59 -18.86 22.80 -32.18
C TRP A 59 -20.28 23.24 -31.82
N ALA A 60 -20.45 23.98 -30.71
CA ALA A 60 -21.75 24.45 -30.27
C ALA A 60 -22.39 25.41 -31.28
N GLU A 61 -21.62 26.30 -31.91
CA GLU A 61 -22.09 27.19 -32.98
C GLU A 61 -22.59 26.39 -34.20
N MET A 62 -21.78 25.46 -34.71
CA MET A 62 -22.16 24.61 -35.84
C MET A 62 -23.44 23.79 -35.55
N VAL A 63 -23.53 23.18 -34.37
CA VAL A 63 -24.71 22.38 -33.99
C VAL A 63 -25.93 23.28 -33.82
N ASN A 64 -25.79 24.47 -33.23
CA ASN A 64 -26.88 25.43 -33.11
C ASN A 64 -27.37 25.93 -34.47
N ASP A 65 -26.48 26.11 -35.45
CA ASP A 65 -26.84 26.50 -36.82
C ASP A 65 -27.67 25.43 -37.52
N PHE A 66 -27.27 24.15 -37.41
CA PHE A 66 -28.08 23.03 -37.91
C PHE A 66 -29.44 22.97 -37.20
N GLN A 67 -29.44 23.15 -35.89
CA GLN A 67 -30.64 23.14 -35.09
C GLN A 67 -31.60 24.27 -35.47
N LYS A 68 -31.06 25.46 -35.76
CA LYS A 68 -31.83 26.62 -36.21
C LYS A 68 -32.57 26.32 -37.50
N GLY A 69 -31.88 25.74 -38.49
CA GLY A 69 -32.51 25.31 -39.74
C GLY A 69 -33.64 24.30 -39.52
N ALA A 70 -33.46 23.37 -38.57
CA ALA A 70 -34.48 22.37 -38.27
C ALA A 70 -35.71 22.94 -37.57
N VAL A 71 -35.55 23.85 -36.61
CA VAL A 71 -36.68 24.47 -35.89
C VAL A 71 -37.44 25.51 -36.72
N GLU A 72 -36.79 26.11 -37.72
CA GLU A 72 -37.43 27.01 -38.70
C GLU A 72 -38.27 26.26 -39.76
N SER A 73 -38.19 24.92 -39.81
CA SER A 73 -39.03 24.09 -40.69
C SER A 73 -40.52 24.16 -40.33
N ARG A 74 -41.40 23.72 -41.25
CA ARG A 74 -42.87 23.77 -41.12
C ARG A 74 -43.40 23.26 -39.78
N LEU A 75 -42.86 22.13 -39.30
CA LEU A 75 -43.25 21.51 -38.03
C LEU A 75 -42.28 21.81 -36.89
N GLY A 76 -41.12 22.42 -37.18
CA GLY A 76 -40.10 22.78 -36.19
C GLY A 76 -39.55 21.57 -35.44
N ILE A 77 -39.30 20.46 -36.14
CA ILE A 77 -38.82 19.21 -35.52
C ILE A 77 -37.30 19.33 -35.28
N PRO A 78 -36.82 19.26 -34.03
CA PRO A 78 -35.40 19.39 -33.70
C PRO A 78 -34.55 18.20 -34.20
N LEU A 79 -33.24 18.39 -34.34
CA LEU A 79 -32.30 17.33 -34.73
C LEU A 79 -31.76 16.57 -33.51
N ILE A 80 -31.45 15.30 -33.73
CA ILE A 80 -30.52 14.56 -32.88
C ILE A 80 -29.16 14.64 -33.58
N TYR A 81 -28.16 15.19 -32.90
CA TYR A 81 -26.79 15.28 -33.38
C TYR A 81 -25.90 14.41 -32.48
N GLY A 82 -25.26 13.40 -33.07
CA GLY A 82 -24.52 12.36 -32.37
C GLY A 82 -23.02 12.39 -32.62
N VAL A 83 -22.23 11.99 -31.62
CA VAL A 83 -20.78 11.77 -31.73
C VAL A 83 -20.35 10.49 -31.00
N ASP A 84 -19.27 9.85 -31.44
CA ASP A 84 -18.60 8.81 -30.68
C ASP A 84 -17.83 9.42 -29.49
N ALA A 85 -18.42 9.32 -28.29
CA ALA A 85 -17.78 9.70 -27.03
C ALA A 85 -17.68 8.49 -26.09
N VAL A 86 -17.08 7.39 -26.59
CA VAL A 86 -17.03 6.08 -25.92
C VAL A 86 -16.30 6.15 -24.57
N HIS A 87 -15.26 7.00 -24.47
CA HIS A 87 -14.44 7.18 -23.28
C HIS A 87 -14.09 8.67 -23.07
N GLY A 88 -15.05 9.56 -23.28
CA GLY A 88 -14.86 11.02 -23.30
C GLY A 88 -15.02 11.61 -24.71
N ASN A 89 -15.04 12.94 -24.84
CA ASN A 89 -15.35 13.61 -26.11
C ASN A 89 -14.11 13.88 -26.97
N GLY A 90 -13.56 12.82 -27.58
CA GLY A 90 -12.33 12.89 -28.40
C GLY A 90 -12.37 13.80 -29.64
N SER A 91 -13.54 14.28 -30.04
CA SER A 91 -13.70 15.16 -31.21
C SER A 91 -13.43 16.65 -30.89
N VAL A 92 -13.30 17.01 -29.62
CA VAL A 92 -13.19 18.39 -29.14
C VAL A 92 -11.83 18.63 -28.52
N VAL A 93 -11.14 19.69 -28.94
CA VAL A 93 -9.84 20.04 -28.35
C VAL A 93 -10.00 20.44 -26.89
N GLY A 94 -9.16 19.86 -26.03
CA GLY A 94 -9.13 20.13 -24.60
C GLY A 94 -10.09 19.29 -23.77
N ALA A 95 -10.97 18.50 -24.41
CA ALA A 95 -11.84 17.56 -23.70
C ALA A 95 -11.03 16.48 -22.97
N THR A 96 -11.54 16.02 -21.84
CA THR A 96 -10.94 14.92 -21.08
C THR A 96 -11.19 13.58 -21.76
N ILE A 97 -10.12 12.81 -21.95
CA ILE A 97 -10.17 11.46 -22.51
C ILE A 97 -9.85 10.48 -21.39
N PHE A 98 -10.82 9.67 -21.01
CA PHE A 98 -10.68 8.66 -19.96
C PHE A 98 -9.96 7.41 -20.47
N PRO A 99 -9.51 6.50 -19.60
CA PRO A 99 -9.09 5.18 -20.01
C PRO A 99 -10.18 4.50 -20.85
N HIS A 100 -9.79 3.72 -21.85
CA HIS A 100 -10.77 3.00 -22.66
C HIS A 100 -11.53 1.94 -21.82
N ASN A 101 -12.68 1.48 -22.30
CA ASN A 101 -13.58 0.57 -21.57
C ASN A 101 -12.88 -0.63 -20.91
N ILE A 102 -11.91 -1.27 -21.57
CA ILE A 102 -11.12 -2.35 -20.96
C ILE A 102 -10.42 -1.89 -19.67
N GLY A 103 -9.84 -0.69 -19.65
CA GLY A 103 -9.27 -0.07 -18.46
C GLY A 103 -10.30 0.28 -17.40
N LEU A 104 -11.48 0.76 -17.80
CA LEU A 104 -12.58 1.02 -16.87
C LEU A 104 -13.11 -0.27 -16.24
N GLY A 105 -13.17 -1.37 -16.98
CA GLY A 105 -13.56 -2.67 -16.43
C GLY A 105 -12.53 -3.23 -15.45
N ALA A 106 -11.25 -2.88 -15.61
CA ALA A 106 -10.20 -3.24 -14.67
C ALA A 106 -10.40 -2.62 -13.27
N THR A 107 -11.12 -1.49 -13.18
CA THR A 107 -11.42 -0.83 -11.91
C THR A 107 -12.46 -1.60 -11.07
N ARG A 108 -13.35 -2.33 -11.73
CA ARG A 108 -14.55 -2.96 -11.12
C ARG A 108 -15.44 -1.98 -10.33
N ASP A 109 -15.32 -0.68 -10.60
CA ASP A 109 -16.01 0.39 -9.87
C ASP A 109 -17.18 0.99 -10.70
N GLU A 110 -18.38 0.53 -10.38
CA GLU A 110 -19.63 1.00 -11.00
C GLU A 110 -19.87 2.50 -10.77
N ASN A 111 -19.50 3.03 -9.60
CA ASN A 111 -19.71 4.43 -9.24
C ASN A 111 -18.73 5.34 -9.98
N LEU A 112 -17.48 4.91 -10.16
CA LEU A 112 -16.51 5.62 -10.99
C LEU A 112 -17.00 5.72 -12.43
N VAL A 113 -17.45 4.61 -13.02
CA VAL A 113 -17.99 4.59 -14.39
C VAL A 113 -19.24 5.46 -14.53
N HIS A 114 -20.11 5.49 -13.53
CA HIS A 114 -21.24 6.42 -13.48
C HIS A 114 -20.78 7.89 -13.49
N ARG A 115 -19.79 8.27 -12.66
CA ARG A 115 -19.24 9.63 -12.63
C ARG A 115 -18.55 10.03 -13.93
N ILE A 116 -17.85 9.10 -14.57
CA ILE A 116 -17.27 9.30 -15.91
C ILE A 116 -18.39 9.59 -16.92
N GLY A 117 -19.50 8.85 -16.86
CA GLY A 117 -20.67 9.13 -17.69
C GLY A 117 -21.22 10.56 -17.51
N ILE A 118 -21.29 11.06 -16.26
CA ILE A 118 -21.71 12.44 -15.97
C ILE A 118 -20.73 13.45 -16.59
N ALA A 119 -19.41 13.24 -16.42
CA ALA A 119 -18.39 14.12 -16.97
C ALA A 119 -18.47 14.17 -18.50
N THR A 120 -18.53 13.01 -19.15
CA THR A 120 -18.69 12.88 -20.61
C THR A 120 -19.97 13.57 -21.08
N ALA A 121 -21.10 13.40 -20.38
CA ALA A 121 -22.35 14.08 -20.75
C ALA A 121 -22.20 15.60 -20.71
N HIS A 122 -21.58 16.15 -19.66
CA HIS A 122 -21.35 17.58 -19.55
C HIS A 122 -20.48 18.13 -20.69
N GLU A 123 -19.38 17.45 -21.04
CA GLU A 123 -18.49 17.89 -22.14
C GLU A 123 -19.13 17.75 -23.52
N VAL A 124 -19.92 16.70 -23.74
CA VAL A 124 -20.67 16.51 -24.99
C VAL A 124 -21.75 17.59 -25.12
N ARG A 125 -22.53 17.87 -24.05
CA ARG A 125 -23.52 18.96 -24.06
C ARG A 125 -22.89 20.34 -24.23
N ALA A 126 -21.71 20.57 -23.65
CA ALA A 126 -20.98 21.84 -23.81
C ALA A 126 -20.69 22.16 -25.28
N SER A 127 -20.49 21.12 -26.10
CA SER A 127 -20.21 21.23 -27.53
C SER A 127 -21.47 21.28 -28.39
N GLY A 128 -22.64 21.49 -27.79
CA GLY A 128 -23.94 21.53 -28.46
C GLY A 128 -24.56 20.16 -28.78
N ILE A 129 -23.77 19.09 -28.72
CA ILE A 129 -24.12 17.73 -29.12
C ILE A 129 -25.10 17.12 -28.11
N ASN A 130 -26.18 16.47 -28.57
CA ASN A 130 -27.25 15.96 -27.70
C ASN A 130 -27.32 14.42 -27.65
N CYS A 131 -26.52 13.73 -28.45
CA CYS A 131 -26.45 12.27 -28.49
C CYS A 131 -25.00 11.79 -28.48
N THR A 132 -24.75 10.67 -27.84
CA THR A 132 -23.48 9.95 -27.95
C THR A 132 -23.70 8.51 -28.39
N PHE A 133 -22.83 8.02 -29.27
CA PHE A 133 -22.78 6.64 -29.69
C PHE A 133 -22.02 5.78 -28.67
N ALA A 134 -22.47 5.83 -27.41
CA ALA A 134 -21.88 5.14 -26.26
C ALA A 134 -22.99 4.79 -25.23
N PRO A 135 -22.80 3.74 -24.41
CA PRO A 135 -21.60 2.91 -24.29
C PRO A 135 -21.50 1.73 -25.27
N CYS A 136 -20.28 1.25 -25.49
CA CYS A 136 -20.05 -0.09 -26.04
C CYS A 136 -20.12 -1.12 -24.90
N VAL A 137 -21.06 -2.07 -24.97
CA VAL A 137 -21.32 -3.08 -23.92
C VAL A 137 -21.15 -4.50 -24.46
N ALA A 138 -20.29 -4.66 -25.46
CA ALA A 138 -19.88 -5.96 -25.94
C ALA A 138 -19.12 -6.72 -24.84
N VAL A 139 -19.28 -8.05 -24.84
CA VAL A 139 -18.48 -8.97 -24.01
C VAL A 139 -17.47 -9.63 -24.94
N CYS A 140 -16.19 -9.28 -24.81
CA CYS A 140 -15.13 -9.82 -25.65
C CYS A 140 -14.70 -11.21 -25.17
N LYS A 141 -14.85 -12.23 -26.02
CA LYS A 141 -14.42 -13.61 -25.74
C LYS A 141 -13.10 -13.98 -26.43
N ASP A 142 -12.61 -13.14 -27.33
CA ASP A 142 -11.37 -13.38 -28.07
C ASP A 142 -10.60 -12.06 -28.28
N PRO A 143 -9.42 -11.87 -27.65
CA PRO A 143 -8.66 -10.63 -27.72
C PRO A 143 -8.08 -10.33 -29.11
N ARG A 144 -8.16 -11.27 -30.08
CA ARG A 144 -7.82 -10.98 -31.49
C ARG A 144 -8.77 -9.97 -32.12
N TRP A 145 -9.97 -9.83 -31.56
CA TRP A 145 -10.98 -8.89 -32.01
C TRP A 145 -10.47 -7.45 -31.97
N GLY A 146 -10.53 -6.78 -33.11
CA GLY A 146 -10.01 -5.43 -33.30
C GLY A 146 -10.64 -4.35 -32.42
N ARG A 147 -11.76 -4.64 -31.76
CA ARG A 147 -12.45 -3.73 -30.83
C ARG A 147 -12.43 -4.22 -29.37
N SER A 148 -11.53 -5.13 -29.01
CA SER A 148 -11.41 -5.67 -27.63
C SER A 148 -11.34 -4.55 -26.58
N TYR A 149 -10.68 -3.44 -26.90
CA TYR A 149 -10.55 -2.28 -26.02
C TYR A 149 -11.90 -1.59 -25.69
N GLU A 150 -12.91 -1.74 -26.54
CA GLU A 150 -14.27 -1.21 -26.32
C GLU A 150 -15.12 -2.11 -25.39
N SER A 151 -14.66 -3.32 -25.10
CA SER A 151 -15.28 -4.20 -24.11
C SER A 151 -14.77 -3.89 -22.71
N TYR A 152 -15.65 -3.86 -21.71
CA TYR A 152 -15.23 -3.71 -20.32
C TYR A 152 -14.56 -4.98 -19.77
N SER A 153 -14.96 -6.18 -20.22
CA SER A 153 -14.40 -7.43 -19.73
C SER A 153 -14.81 -8.62 -20.61
N GLU A 154 -14.10 -9.74 -20.50
CA GLU A 154 -14.58 -11.05 -20.99
C GLU A 154 -15.66 -11.67 -20.08
N ASP A 155 -15.85 -11.13 -18.87
CA ASP A 155 -16.87 -11.52 -17.91
C ASP A 155 -18.13 -10.67 -18.07
N THR A 156 -19.25 -11.35 -18.33
CA THR A 156 -20.55 -10.71 -18.54
C THR A 156 -21.03 -9.91 -17.34
N GLU A 157 -20.78 -10.36 -16.11
CA GLU A 157 -21.27 -9.67 -14.91
C GLU A 157 -20.46 -8.41 -14.60
N ILE A 158 -19.17 -8.36 -14.96
CA ILE A 158 -18.39 -7.12 -14.95
C ILE A 158 -18.98 -6.13 -15.96
N VAL A 159 -19.22 -6.54 -17.21
CA VAL A 159 -19.82 -5.66 -18.24
C VAL A 159 -21.20 -5.15 -17.82
N ARG A 160 -22.04 -6.01 -17.22
CA ARG A 160 -23.37 -5.64 -16.68
C ARG A 160 -23.29 -4.52 -15.66
N LYS A 161 -22.33 -4.55 -14.73
CA LYS A 161 -22.11 -3.46 -13.76
C LYS A 161 -21.72 -2.15 -14.45
N MET A 162 -20.84 -2.21 -15.45
CA MET A 162 -20.38 -1.01 -16.17
C MET A 162 -21.46 -0.32 -17.00
N THR A 163 -22.64 -0.94 -17.19
CA THR A 163 -23.80 -0.28 -17.78
C THR A 163 -24.32 0.92 -16.96
N SER A 164 -23.80 1.16 -15.74
CA SER A 164 -24.06 2.38 -14.96
C SER A 164 -23.73 3.67 -15.70
N ILE A 165 -22.82 3.63 -16.68
CA ILE A 165 -22.52 4.76 -17.55
C ILE A 165 -23.77 5.30 -18.28
N VAL A 166 -24.77 4.45 -18.58
CA VAL A 166 -26.06 4.89 -19.19
C VAL A 166 -26.75 5.91 -18.28
N THR A 167 -26.80 5.64 -16.98
CA THR A 167 -27.40 6.55 -16.00
C THR A 167 -26.53 7.77 -15.71
N GLY A 168 -25.21 7.66 -15.92
CA GLY A 168 -24.31 8.81 -15.87
C GLY A 168 -24.57 9.76 -17.05
N LEU A 169 -24.74 9.20 -18.25
CA LEU A 169 -24.98 9.96 -19.49
C LEU A 169 -26.36 10.60 -19.50
N GLN A 170 -27.41 9.81 -19.26
CA GLN A 170 -28.81 10.23 -19.40
C GLN A 170 -29.45 10.73 -18.08
N GLY A 171 -28.84 10.43 -16.94
CA GLY A 171 -29.44 10.60 -15.62
C GLY A 171 -30.17 9.34 -15.13
N GLN A 172 -30.33 9.23 -13.81
CA GLN A 172 -31.01 8.11 -13.16
C GLN A 172 -32.54 8.20 -13.30
N PRO A 173 -33.22 7.18 -13.87
CA PRO A 173 -34.68 7.13 -13.87
C PRO A 173 -35.25 7.01 -12.44
N PRO A 174 -36.38 7.67 -12.12
CA PRO A 174 -37.12 7.43 -10.88
C PRO A 174 -37.49 5.95 -10.71
N SER A 175 -37.60 5.46 -9.47
CA SER A 175 -37.90 4.04 -9.19
C SER A 175 -39.22 3.55 -9.77
N GLU A 176 -40.19 4.44 -9.93
CA GLU A 176 -41.51 4.14 -10.52
C GLU A 176 -41.54 4.28 -12.05
N TYR A 177 -40.42 4.70 -12.67
CA TYR A 177 -40.34 4.86 -14.11
C TYR A 177 -40.37 3.49 -14.82
N PRO A 178 -41.13 3.33 -15.93
CA PRO A 178 -41.18 2.05 -16.64
C PRO A 178 -39.80 1.63 -17.13
N LYS A 179 -39.41 0.39 -16.82
CA LYS A 179 -38.05 -0.13 -17.08
C LYS A 179 -37.72 -0.31 -18.56
N ASP A 180 -38.72 -0.36 -19.41
CA ASP A 180 -38.63 -0.56 -20.85
C ASP A 180 -38.73 0.75 -21.64
N TYR A 181 -38.98 1.86 -20.94
CA TYR A 181 -39.19 3.18 -21.50
C TYR A 181 -37.91 4.03 -21.41
N PRO A 182 -37.53 4.75 -22.50
CA PRO A 182 -36.30 5.54 -22.51
C PRO A 182 -36.37 6.72 -21.53
N PHE A 183 -35.23 7.15 -21.00
CA PHE A 183 -35.16 8.24 -20.01
C PHE A 183 -33.99 9.17 -20.29
N VAL A 184 -34.23 10.49 -20.18
CA VAL A 184 -33.21 11.54 -20.14
C VAL A 184 -33.69 12.59 -19.12
N LYS A 185 -32.87 12.88 -18.10
CA LYS A 185 -33.28 13.71 -16.95
C LYS A 185 -33.48 15.19 -17.30
N GLY A 186 -32.79 15.71 -18.31
CA GLY A 186 -32.91 17.10 -18.73
C GLY A 186 -31.78 17.57 -19.65
N ARG A 187 -31.71 18.88 -19.88
CA ARG A 187 -30.86 19.54 -20.89
C ARG A 187 -29.35 19.33 -20.73
N ASP A 188 -28.89 19.01 -19.52
CA ASP A 188 -27.47 18.82 -19.18
C ASP A 188 -27.03 17.36 -19.37
N ASN A 189 -27.95 16.47 -19.74
CA ASN A 189 -27.71 15.05 -20.01
C ASN A 189 -27.77 14.75 -21.52
N VAL A 190 -27.16 13.63 -21.93
CA VAL A 190 -27.00 13.25 -23.33
C VAL A 190 -27.72 11.94 -23.61
N ILE A 191 -28.37 11.84 -24.78
CA ILE A 191 -28.99 10.61 -25.28
C ILE A 191 -27.90 9.55 -25.47
N ALA A 192 -28.03 8.40 -24.79
CA ALA A 192 -27.08 7.29 -24.88
C ALA A 192 -27.51 6.25 -25.92
N CYS A 193 -26.53 5.60 -26.52
CA CYS A 193 -26.68 4.55 -27.51
C CYS A 193 -25.86 3.32 -27.12
N ALA A 194 -26.54 2.26 -26.67
CA ALA A 194 -25.88 1.00 -26.35
C ALA A 194 -25.54 0.24 -27.64
N LYS A 195 -24.26 -0.12 -27.79
CA LYS A 195 -23.74 -0.74 -29.01
C LYS A 195 -22.68 -1.84 -28.73
N HIS A 196 -22.36 -2.73 -29.66
CA HIS A 196 -23.11 -3.02 -30.88
C HIS A 196 -23.94 -4.31 -30.69
N PHE A 197 -25.25 -4.21 -30.89
CA PHE A 197 -26.24 -5.26 -30.63
C PHE A 197 -26.28 -6.28 -31.78
N VAL A 198 -25.95 -7.55 -31.61
CA VAL A 198 -25.40 -8.21 -30.42
C VAL A 198 -24.44 -9.31 -30.87
N GLY A 199 -23.49 -9.70 -30.03
CA GLY A 199 -22.58 -10.82 -30.29
C GLY A 199 -21.26 -10.45 -30.96
N ASP A 200 -20.97 -9.16 -31.12
CA ASP A 200 -19.75 -8.68 -31.80
C ASP A 200 -18.46 -9.16 -31.13
N GLY A 201 -18.42 -9.15 -29.80
CA GLY A 201 -17.29 -9.69 -29.04
C GLY A 201 -17.20 -11.22 -29.00
N GLY A 202 -18.14 -11.94 -29.62
CA GLY A 202 -18.21 -13.40 -29.67
C GLY A 202 -18.02 -13.98 -31.07
N THR A 203 -17.47 -13.21 -32.01
CA THR A 203 -17.22 -13.71 -33.37
C THR A 203 -16.13 -14.77 -33.38
N LYS A 204 -16.28 -15.75 -34.27
CA LYS A 204 -15.32 -16.84 -34.42
C LYS A 204 -13.95 -16.32 -34.83
N GLY A 205 -12.94 -16.62 -34.00
CA GLY A 205 -11.56 -16.18 -34.20
C GLY A 205 -11.33 -14.69 -33.91
N GLY A 206 -12.28 -14.01 -33.26
CA GLY A 206 -12.15 -12.59 -32.92
C GLY A 206 -12.00 -11.70 -34.15
N LYS A 207 -12.96 -11.78 -35.08
CA LYS A 207 -12.94 -10.96 -36.31
C LYS A 207 -13.98 -9.87 -36.25
N ASN A 208 -13.57 -8.63 -36.52
CA ASN A 208 -14.49 -7.51 -36.70
C ASN A 208 -15.40 -7.78 -37.91
N GLU A 209 -16.70 -7.49 -37.77
CA GLU A 209 -17.74 -7.82 -38.77
C GLU A 209 -17.88 -9.33 -39.07
N GLY A 210 -17.32 -10.18 -38.20
CA GLY A 210 -17.30 -11.63 -38.34
C GLY A 210 -18.64 -12.31 -38.06
N ASN A 211 -18.62 -13.64 -37.95
CA ASN A 211 -19.79 -14.44 -37.63
C ASN A 211 -19.67 -15.02 -36.22
N ALA A 212 -20.64 -14.71 -35.35
CA ALA A 212 -20.83 -15.35 -34.07
C ALA A 212 -21.55 -16.69 -34.26
N GLU A 213 -20.78 -17.78 -34.26
CA GLU A 213 -21.27 -19.16 -34.39
C GLU A 213 -21.60 -19.75 -33.03
N ILE A 214 -22.59 -19.16 -32.34
CA ILE A 214 -22.97 -19.51 -30.98
C ILE A 214 -24.44 -19.86 -30.85
N SER A 215 -24.78 -20.66 -29.84
CA SER A 215 -26.17 -21.01 -29.54
C SER A 215 -26.98 -19.78 -29.09
N GLU A 216 -28.29 -19.81 -29.27
CA GLU A 216 -29.17 -18.76 -28.76
C GLU A 216 -29.08 -18.63 -27.22
N SER A 217 -28.88 -19.74 -26.52
CA SER A 217 -28.68 -19.77 -25.07
C SER A 217 -27.43 -19.00 -24.67
N GLU A 218 -26.35 -19.14 -25.42
CA GLU A 218 -25.09 -18.43 -25.19
C GLU A 218 -25.21 -16.95 -25.56
N LEU A 219 -25.79 -16.64 -26.72
CA LEU A 219 -26.08 -15.27 -27.14
C LEU A 219 -26.92 -14.54 -26.08
N THR A 220 -27.95 -15.20 -25.56
CA THR A 220 -28.82 -14.67 -24.51
C THR A 220 -28.10 -14.54 -23.16
N GLY A 221 -27.37 -15.59 -22.76
CA GLY A 221 -26.72 -15.68 -21.45
C GLY A 221 -25.51 -14.78 -21.27
N ILE A 222 -24.82 -14.45 -22.37
CA ILE A 222 -23.56 -13.68 -22.37
C ILE A 222 -23.77 -12.31 -23.02
N HIS A 223 -24.21 -12.27 -24.28
CA HIS A 223 -24.13 -11.04 -25.08
C HIS A 223 -25.38 -10.14 -25.01
N ILE A 224 -26.57 -10.69 -24.77
CA ILE A 224 -27.82 -9.90 -24.63
C ILE A 224 -27.96 -9.31 -23.22
N LYS A 225 -27.45 -9.99 -22.19
CA LYS A 225 -27.57 -9.58 -20.78
C LYS A 225 -27.21 -8.11 -20.51
N PRO A 226 -26.08 -7.56 -21.01
CA PRO A 226 -25.77 -6.14 -20.80
C PRO A 226 -26.83 -5.20 -21.38
N TYR A 227 -27.46 -5.55 -22.51
CA TYR A 227 -28.52 -4.74 -23.12
C TYR A 227 -29.81 -4.74 -22.30
N VAL A 228 -30.16 -5.86 -21.65
CA VAL A 228 -31.28 -5.89 -20.70
C VAL A 228 -31.07 -4.87 -19.58
N ASP A 229 -29.84 -4.77 -19.07
CA ASP A 229 -29.51 -3.83 -18.02
C ASP A 229 -29.52 -2.38 -18.54
N CYS A 230 -28.99 -2.12 -19.74
CA CYS A 230 -29.09 -0.81 -20.40
C CYS A 230 -30.55 -0.36 -20.60
N ILE A 231 -31.42 -1.26 -21.06
CA ILE A 231 -32.87 -1.00 -21.22
C ILE A 231 -33.47 -0.62 -19.86
N SER A 232 -33.21 -1.42 -18.82
CA SER A 232 -33.71 -1.15 -17.45
C SER A 232 -33.24 0.19 -16.85
N LYS A 233 -32.11 0.71 -17.37
CA LYS A 233 -31.53 2.01 -17.01
C LYS A 233 -32.02 3.15 -17.90
N GLY A 234 -32.94 2.87 -18.81
CA GLY A 234 -33.60 3.85 -19.68
C GLY A 234 -32.81 4.23 -20.93
N VAL A 235 -31.89 3.40 -21.44
CA VAL A 235 -31.13 3.69 -22.67
C VAL A 235 -32.08 4.08 -23.82
N SER A 236 -31.72 5.11 -24.59
CA SER A 236 -32.61 5.66 -25.62
C SER A 236 -32.44 5.02 -26.99
N ILE A 237 -31.21 4.60 -27.32
CA ILE A 237 -30.86 4.06 -28.64
C ILE A 237 -30.14 2.73 -28.47
N ILE A 238 -30.44 1.78 -29.35
CA ILE A 238 -29.64 0.55 -29.52
C ILE A 238 -29.15 0.50 -30.96
N MET A 239 -27.86 0.25 -31.13
CA MET A 239 -27.22 0.18 -32.44
C MET A 239 -26.78 -1.25 -32.77
N PRO A 240 -27.28 -1.86 -33.86
CA PRO A 240 -26.89 -3.22 -34.22
C PRO A 240 -25.47 -3.32 -34.77
N SER A 241 -24.79 -4.45 -34.52
CA SER A 241 -23.43 -4.73 -35.00
C SER A 241 -23.38 -5.09 -36.49
N TYR A 242 -22.26 -4.80 -37.13
CA TYR A 242 -21.93 -5.28 -38.49
C TYR A 242 -21.80 -6.79 -38.60
N SER A 243 -21.62 -7.46 -37.46
CA SER A 243 -21.39 -8.90 -37.38
C SER A 243 -22.65 -9.70 -37.77
N SER A 244 -22.44 -10.99 -37.98
CA SER A 244 -23.50 -11.96 -38.24
C SER A 244 -23.71 -12.87 -37.03
N TRP A 245 -24.92 -13.38 -36.85
CA TRP A 245 -25.21 -14.49 -35.94
C TRP A 245 -25.65 -15.70 -36.76
N ASN A 246 -24.91 -16.81 -36.66
CA ASN A 246 -25.16 -18.04 -37.43
C ASN A 246 -25.38 -17.79 -38.94
N GLY A 247 -24.61 -16.86 -39.51
CA GLY A 247 -24.58 -16.53 -40.94
C GLY A 247 -25.53 -15.40 -41.37
N ARG A 248 -26.45 -14.94 -40.52
CA ARG A 248 -27.36 -13.83 -40.83
C ARG A 248 -26.83 -12.50 -40.30
N LYS A 249 -26.86 -11.43 -41.10
CA LYS A 249 -26.41 -10.10 -40.67
C LYS A 249 -27.38 -9.50 -39.65
N LEU A 250 -26.88 -8.81 -38.63
CA LEU A 250 -27.73 -8.31 -37.55
C LEU A 250 -28.66 -7.16 -38.00
N HIS A 251 -28.25 -6.34 -38.97
CA HIS A 251 -29.10 -5.29 -39.54
C HIS A 251 -30.30 -5.81 -40.34
N GLU A 252 -30.34 -7.11 -40.70
CA GLU A 252 -31.48 -7.77 -41.38
C GLU A 252 -32.21 -8.79 -40.50
N ASP A 253 -31.80 -8.97 -39.24
CA ASP A 253 -32.35 -10.02 -38.39
C ASP A 253 -33.64 -9.57 -37.68
N TYR A 254 -34.79 -9.88 -38.32
CA TYR A 254 -36.12 -9.61 -37.76
C TYR A 254 -36.34 -10.25 -36.38
N TYR A 255 -35.82 -11.47 -36.17
CA TYR A 255 -35.99 -12.19 -34.92
C TYR A 255 -35.33 -11.41 -33.78
N LEU A 256 -34.07 -11.00 -33.96
CA LEU A 256 -33.34 -10.28 -32.92
C LEU A 256 -33.83 -8.84 -32.73
N LEU A 257 -34.07 -8.10 -33.82
CA LEU A 257 -34.42 -6.68 -33.75
C LEU A 257 -35.88 -6.43 -33.36
N THR A 258 -36.81 -7.27 -33.84
CA THR A 258 -38.24 -7.07 -33.58
C THR A 258 -38.76 -8.03 -32.51
N GLU A 259 -38.61 -9.35 -32.69
CA GLU A 259 -39.21 -10.30 -31.76
C GLU A 259 -38.52 -10.30 -30.39
N ILE A 260 -37.18 -10.26 -30.36
CA ILE A 260 -36.42 -10.23 -29.11
C ILE A 260 -36.35 -8.81 -28.55
N LEU A 261 -35.77 -7.86 -29.29
CA LEU A 261 -35.49 -6.54 -28.73
C LEU A 261 -36.76 -5.71 -28.48
N LYS A 262 -37.62 -5.52 -29.49
CA LYS A 262 -38.81 -4.68 -29.35
C LYS A 262 -39.94 -5.39 -28.59
N ASN A 263 -40.24 -6.65 -28.92
CA ASN A 263 -41.41 -7.34 -28.37
C ASN A 263 -41.12 -8.03 -27.02
N LYS A 264 -40.07 -8.86 -26.95
CA LYS A 264 -39.77 -9.65 -25.73
C LYS A 264 -39.10 -8.83 -24.64
N LEU A 265 -38.12 -7.98 -24.97
CA LEU A 265 -37.46 -7.09 -24.01
C LEU A 265 -38.22 -5.78 -23.79
N GLY A 266 -39.21 -5.47 -24.63
CA GLY A 266 -40.07 -4.30 -24.50
C GLY A 266 -39.42 -2.97 -24.88
N PHE A 267 -38.24 -2.96 -25.50
CA PHE A 267 -37.50 -1.72 -25.75
C PHE A 267 -38.35 -0.67 -26.50
N MET A 268 -38.63 0.47 -25.86
CA MET A 268 -39.47 1.56 -26.41
C MET A 268 -38.69 2.72 -27.04
N GLY A 269 -37.36 2.68 -26.97
CA GLY A 269 -36.47 3.57 -27.73
C GLY A 269 -36.45 3.22 -29.23
N PHE A 270 -35.44 3.72 -29.95
CA PHE A 270 -35.31 3.45 -31.39
C PHE A 270 -34.01 2.74 -31.74
N VAL A 271 -34.06 1.92 -32.79
CA VAL A 271 -32.91 1.18 -33.32
C VAL A 271 -32.23 2.00 -34.41
N LEU A 272 -30.97 2.38 -34.18
CA LEU A 272 -30.16 3.15 -35.12
C LEU A 272 -29.18 2.22 -35.84
N SER A 273 -29.15 2.24 -37.18
CA SER A 273 -28.12 1.50 -37.91
C SER A 273 -26.74 2.07 -37.59
N ASP A 274 -25.74 1.19 -37.57
CA ASP A 274 -24.34 1.61 -37.56
C ASP A 274 -23.99 2.29 -38.89
N TRP A 275 -22.84 2.97 -38.95
CA TRP A 275 -22.39 3.75 -40.10
C TRP A 275 -22.24 2.89 -41.36
N LYS A 276 -23.09 3.14 -42.37
CA LYS A 276 -23.17 2.30 -43.58
C LYS A 276 -23.44 0.81 -43.26
N GLY A 277 -24.12 0.51 -42.15
CA GLY A 277 -24.46 -0.88 -41.79
C GLY A 277 -25.35 -1.55 -42.83
N ILE A 278 -26.27 -0.80 -43.44
CA ILE A 278 -27.19 -1.31 -44.47
C ILE A 278 -26.45 -1.61 -45.78
N ASP A 279 -25.48 -0.78 -46.15
CA ASP A 279 -24.65 -0.96 -47.35
C ASP A 279 -23.88 -2.29 -47.33
N ARG A 280 -23.64 -2.84 -46.14
CA ARG A 280 -22.89 -4.08 -45.89
C ARG A 280 -23.76 -5.33 -45.88
N LEU A 281 -25.06 -5.22 -46.16
CA LEU A 281 -25.96 -6.38 -46.32
C LEU A 281 -25.73 -7.15 -47.63
N LYS A 282 -25.04 -6.56 -48.60
CA LYS A 282 -24.72 -7.19 -49.89
C LYS A 282 -23.28 -6.94 -50.32
N GLU A 283 -22.82 -7.75 -51.27
CA GLU A 283 -21.56 -7.54 -51.99
C GLU A 283 -21.83 -7.40 -53.50
N PRO A 284 -21.24 -6.40 -54.20
CA PRO A 284 -20.43 -5.32 -53.66
C PRO A 284 -21.27 -4.37 -52.79
N ARG A 285 -20.63 -3.82 -51.74
CA ARG A 285 -21.26 -2.90 -50.79
C ARG A 285 -21.90 -1.70 -51.50
N GLY A 286 -23.06 -1.28 -51.01
CA GLY A 286 -23.74 -0.08 -51.48
C GLY A 286 -25.19 -0.04 -51.04
N LEU A 287 -25.72 1.18 -50.88
CA LEU A 287 -27.10 1.41 -50.53
C LEU A 287 -28.01 0.95 -51.68
N ASP A 288 -28.98 0.11 -51.37
CA ASP A 288 -29.88 -0.50 -52.35
C ASP A 288 -31.30 -0.57 -51.81
N ARG A 289 -32.26 -0.44 -52.70
CA ARG A 289 -33.69 -0.52 -52.38
C ARG A 289 -34.04 -1.80 -51.60
N ASN A 290 -33.48 -2.95 -51.97
CA ASN A 290 -33.73 -4.21 -51.26
C ASN A 290 -33.09 -4.23 -49.86
N CYS A 291 -31.87 -3.72 -49.72
CA CYS A 291 -31.20 -3.63 -48.41
C CYS A 291 -31.97 -2.72 -47.45
N ILE A 292 -32.50 -1.59 -47.94
CA ILE A 292 -33.37 -0.69 -47.17
C ILE A 292 -34.65 -1.42 -46.76
N ALA A 293 -35.32 -2.09 -47.70
CA ALA A 293 -36.53 -2.86 -47.43
C ALA A 293 -36.32 -3.90 -46.33
N THR A 294 -35.25 -4.69 -46.45
CA THR A 294 -34.90 -5.73 -45.49
C THR A 294 -34.62 -5.15 -44.11
N ALA A 295 -33.77 -4.11 -44.02
CA ALA A 295 -33.37 -3.54 -42.74
C ALA A 295 -34.53 -2.84 -41.99
N ILE A 296 -35.33 -2.04 -42.71
CA ILE A 296 -36.48 -1.36 -42.11
C ILE A 296 -37.54 -2.36 -41.65
N ASN A 297 -37.85 -3.36 -42.47
CA ASN A 297 -38.80 -4.41 -42.08
C ASN A 297 -38.26 -5.28 -40.94
N ALA A 298 -36.94 -5.50 -40.85
CA ALA A 298 -36.31 -6.22 -39.74
C ALA A 298 -36.47 -5.50 -38.39
N GLY A 299 -36.48 -4.17 -38.39
CA GLY A 299 -36.73 -3.38 -37.18
C GLY A 299 -35.86 -2.14 -37.01
N ILE A 300 -35.01 -1.79 -37.99
CA ILE A 300 -34.24 -0.53 -37.98
C ILE A 300 -35.19 0.67 -38.07
N ASP A 301 -35.04 1.63 -37.15
CA ASP A 301 -35.88 2.83 -37.07
C ASP A 301 -35.20 4.07 -37.67
N MET A 302 -33.89 4.19 -37.52
CA MET A 302 -33.08 5.29 -38.05
C MET A 302 -31.83 4.76 -38.77
N ILE A 303 -31.45 5.38 -39.89
CA ILE A 303 -30.35 4.92 -40.74
C ILE A 303 -29.22 5.95 -40.72
N SER A 304 -27.99 5.48 -40.50
CA SER A 304 -26.76 6.30 -40.53
C SER A 304 -26.13 6.29 -41.93
N ALA A 305 -26.19 7.43 -42.64
CA ALA A 305 -25.70 7.63 -44.01
C ALA A 305 -24.65 8.75 -44.13
N GLN A 306 -23.89 8.78 -45.25
CA GLN A 306 -22.79 9.73 -45.44
C GLN A 306 -23.27 11.10 -45.97
N VAL A 307 -22.88 12.20 -45.31
CA VAL A 307 -23.35 13.57 -45.66
C VAL A 307 -22.56 14.22 -46.79
N MET A 308 -21.34 13.75 -47.07
CA MET A 308 -20.50 14.36 -48.11
C MET A 308 -20.96 14.06 -49.54
N VAL A 309 -22.11 13.39 -49.71
CA VAL A 309 -22.69 13.12 -51.03
C VAL A 309 -24.19 13.48 -51.00
N PRO A 310 -24.60 14.67 -51.46
CA PRO A 310 -26.02 15.05 -51.58
C PRO A 310 -26.87 14.01 -52.32
N TYR A 311 -26.23 13.24 -53.21
CA TYR A 311 -26.84 12.14 -53.95
C TYR A 311 -27.33 10.98 -53.06
N GLU A 312 -26.59 10.58 -52.01
CA GLU A 312 -26.99 9.46 -51.14
C GLU A 312 -28.23 9.80 -50.30
N PHE A 313 -28.37 11.08 -49.89
CA PHE A 313 -29.58 11.58 -49.22
C PHE A 313 -30.81 11.46 -50.14
N GLU A 314 -30.70 11.98 -51.35
CA GLU A 314 -31.80 11.93 -52.32
C GLU A 314 -32.13 10.49 -52.73
N GLU A 315 -31.11 9.65 -52.90
CA GLU A 315 -31.26 8.23 -53.23
C GLU A 315 -31.99 7.47 -52.12
N PHE A 316 -31.61 7.69 -50.84
CA PHE A 316 -32.33 7.11 -49.71
C PHE A 316 -33.79 7.56 -49.65
N MET A 317 -34.03 8.88 -49.75
CA MET A 317 -35.38 9.45 -49.75
C MET A 317 -36.24 8.85 -50.87
N ASN A 318 -35.68 8.72 -52.07
CA ASN A 318 -36.36 8.16 -53.24
C ASN A 318 -36.65 6.66 -53.08
N HIS A 319 -35.66 5.86 -52.65
CA HIS A 319 -35.85 4.43 -52.44
C HIS A 319 -36.88 4.13 -51.35
N LEU A 320 -36.79 4.80 -50.19
CA LEU A 320 -37.72 4.55 -49.09
C LEU A 320 -39.13 5.05 -49.42
N THR A 321 -39.28 6.21 -50.09
CA THR A 321 -40.59 6.67 -50.58
C THR A 321 -41.21 5.64 -51.53
N SER A 322 -40.43 5.17 -52.51
CA SER A 322 -40.89 4.16 -53.47
C SER A 322 -41.29 2.83 -52.82
N LEU A 323 -40.58 2.39 -51.77
CA LEU A 323 -40.89 1.17 -51.03
C LEU A 323 -42.19 1.26 -50.23
N VAL A 324 -42.50 2.44 -49.70
CA VAL A 324 -43.76 2.68 -48.98
C VAL A 324 -44.92 2.79 -49.97
N GLU A 325 -44.73 3.53 -51.06
CA GLU A 325 -45.74 3.67 -52.12
C GLU A 325 -46.07 2.35 -52.82
N SER A 326 -45.09 1.45 -52.96
CA SER A 326 -45.31 0.10 -53.50
C SER A 326 -45.91 -0.89 -52.50
N GLY A 327 -45.95 -0.54 -51.20
CA GLY A 327 -46.43 -1.40 -50.12
C GLY A 327 -45.45 -2.47 -49.64
N GLU A 328 -44.20 -2.46 -50.11
CA GLU A 328 -43.14 -3.36 -49.65
C GLU A 328 -42.66 -3.04 -48.23
N ILE A 329 -42.79 -1.77 -47.82
CA ILE A 329 -42.72 -1.36 -46.42
C ILE A 329 -44.09 -0.76 -46.06
N PRO A 330 -44.83 -1.32 -45.10
CA PRO A 330 -46.08 -0.72 -44.64
C PRO A 330 -45.85 0.68 -44.05
N GLU A 331 -46.70 1.66 -44.36
CA GLU A 331 -46.59 3.00 -43.73
C GLU A 331 -46.67 2.92 -42.19
N ALA A 332 -47.41 1.94 -41.65
CA ALA A 332 -47.45 1.67 -40.22
C ALA A 332 -46.07 1.34 -39.61
N ARG A 333 -45.14 0.76 -40.39
CA ARG A 333 -43.76 0.51 -39.96
C ARG A 333 -42.97 1.81 -39.86
N ILE A 334 -43.19 2.74 -40.81
CA ILE A 334 -42.63 4.09 -40.78
C ILE A 334 -43.16 4.87 -39.58
N ASP A 335 -44.46 4.75 -39.31
CA ASP A 335 -45.10 5.37 -38.15
C ASP A 335 -44.51 4.86 -36.83
N ASP A 336 -44.30 3.54 -36.66
CA ASP A 336 -43.63 2.99 -35.47
C ASP A 336 -42.20 3.55 -35.30
N ALA A 337 -41.42 3.61 -36.37
CA ALA A 337 -40.05 4.15 -36.32
C ALA A 337 -40.04 5.62 -35.90
N VAL A 338 -40.86 6.44 -36.55
CA VAL A 338 -40.93 7.88 -36.28
C VAL A 338 -41.52 8.16 -34.89
N GLU A 339 -42.51 7.37 -34.44
CA GLU A 339 -43.05 7.46 -33.08
C GLU A 339 -41.94 7.31 -32.03
N ARG A 340 -41.08 6.30 -32.18
CA ARG A 340 -39.95 6.03 -31.28
C ARG A 340 -38.91 7.15 -31.31
N ILE A 341 -38.59 7.68 -32.48
CA ILE A 341 -37.64 8.79 -32.65
C ILE A 341 -38.18 10.07 -32.00
N LEU A 342 -39.44 10.42 -32.26
CA LEU A 342 -40.08 11.59 -31.68
C LEU A 342 -40.19 11.47 -30.15
N ARG A 343 -40.51 10.28 -29.63
CA ARG A 343 -40.53 10.00 -28.19
C ARG A 343 -39.20 10.39 -27.54
N VAL A 344 -38.07 9.92 -28.09
CA VAL A 344 -36.74 10.27 -27.56
C VAL A 344 -36.46 11.77 -27.66
N LYS A 345 -36.85 12.44 -28.76
CA LYS A 345 -36.69 13.90 -28.91
C LYS A 345 -37.48 14.70 -27.85
N PHE A 346 -38.71 14.28 -27.53
CA PHE A 346 -39.50 14.91 -26.46
C PHE A 346 -38.91 14.64 -25.07
N ILE A 347 -38.48 13.40 -24.80
CA ILE A 347 -37.88 13.03 -23.51
C ILE A 347 -36.59 13.80 -23.26
N ALA A 348 -35.77 13.99 -24.29
CA ALA A 348 -34.56 14.79 -24.22
C ALA A 348 -34.82 16.31 -24.14
N GLY A 349 -36.08 16.76 -24.20
CA GLY A 349 -36.46 18.17 -24.09
C GLY A 349 -36.03 19.04 -25.27
N LEU A 350 -35.77 18.44 -26.44
CA LEU A 350 -35.23 19.16 -27.60
C LEU A 350 -36.23 20.15 -28.23
N PHE A 351 -37.53 19.98 -27.99
CA PHE A 351 -38.56 20.90 -28.46
C PHE A 351 -38.61 22.17 -27.59
N GLU A 352 -38.34 22.04 -26.29
CA GLU A 352 -38.35 23.12 -25.31
C GLU A 352 -37.00 23.85 -25.25
N HIS A 353 -35.90 23.10 -25.42
CA HIS A 353 -34.53 23.57 -25.29
C HIS A 353 -33.65 23.10 -26.45
N PRO A 354 -33.94 23.54 -27.69
CA PRO A 354 -33.21 23.08 -28.87
C PRO A 354 -31.74 23.56 -28.91
N PHE A 355 -31.45 24.75 -28.37
CA PHE A 355 -30.16 25.41 -28.50
C PHE A 355 -29.29 25.27 -27.25
N THR A 356 -27.98 25.32 -27.46
CA THR A 356 -26.96 25.32 -26.41
C THR A 356 -26.36 26.71 -26.26
N ASP A 357 -26.23 27.21 -25.03
CA ASP A 357 -25.59 28.49 -24.76
C ASP A 357 -24.06 28.34 -24.74
N ALA A 358 -23.40 28.73 -25.85
CA ALA A 358 -21.96 28.64 -26.03
C ALA A 358 -21.16 29.51 -25.02
N SER A 359 -21.79 30.52 -24.40
CA SER A 359 -21.10 31.46 -23.51
C SER A 359 -20.93 30.95 -22.07
N ASN A 360 -21.78 30.03 -21.61
CA ASN A 360 -21.86 29.59 -20.22
C ASN A 360 -20.99 28.35 -19.88
N LEU A 361 -20.30 27.75 -20.85
CA LEU A 361 -19.68 26.42 -20.71
C LEU A 361 -18.16 26.38 -20.95
N LEU A 362 -17.55 27.48 -21.41
CA LEU A 362 -16.10 27.61 -21.64
C LEU A 362 -15.24 27.45 -20.36
N HIS A 363 -15.81 27.61 -19.17
CA HIS A 363 -15.08 27.54 -17.89
C HIS A 363 -14.91 26.12 -17.30
N LYS A 364 -15.42 25.06 -17.96
CA LYS A 364 -15.50 23.72 -17.36
C LYS A 364 -14.61 22.64 -18.00
N VAL A 365 -13.67 23.02 -18.88
CA VAL A 365 -12.85 22.07 -19.64
C VAL A 365 -11.35 22.22 -19.30
N GLY A 366 -10.73 21.13 -18.86
CA GLY A 366 -9.27 20.94 -18.84
C GLY A 366 -8.58 20.96 -17.48
N CYS A 367 -7.82 19.91 -17.16
CA CYS A 367 -6.79 19.91 -16.12
C CYS A 367 -5.39 19.99 -16.74
N LYS A 368 -4.61 20.95 -16.25
CA LYS A 368 -3.16 21.08 -16.43
C LYS A 368 -2.50 20.17 -15.38
N ALA A 369 -2.01 18.99 -15.75
CA ALA A 369 -1.33 18.14 -14.79
C ALA A 369 -0.24 17.26 -15.44
N ILE A 370 0.78 17.87 -16.03
CA ILE A 370 2.01 17.13 -16.40
C ILE A 370 3.30 17.85 -15.94
N ASN A 371 3.28 19.15 -15.66
CA ASN A 371 4.50 19.88 -15.23
C ASN A 371 4.61 20.17 -13.72
N GLU A 372 3.61 19.82 -12.91
CA GLU A 372 3.56 20.20 -11.49
C GLU A 372 3.87 19.04 -10.52
N ALA A 373 3.98 17.78 -11.01
CA ALA A 373 4.16 16.59 -10.16
C ALA A 373 5.64 16.15 -9.96
N MET A 374 6.62 16.88 -10.50
CA MET A 374 8.04 16.52 -10.34
C MET A 374 8.71 17.42 -9.31
N GLY A 375 8.98 16.87 -8.12
CA GLY A 375 9.76 17.52 -7.07
C GLY A 375 11.20 17.85 -7.52
N GLU A 376 11.77 18.91 -6.97
CA GLU A 376 12.98 19.60 -7.45
C GLU A 376 14.34 18.82 -7.37
N ASN A 377 14.38 17.49 -7.23
CA ASN A 377 15.64 16.75 -7.03
C ASN A 377 15.84 15.48 -7.89
N VAL A 378 15.17 15.33 -9.04
CA VAL A 378 15.36 14.16 -9.94
C VAL A 378 15.67 14.61 -11.37
N GLU A 379 16.82 14.19 -11.92
CA GLU A 379 17.15 14.38 -13.35
C GLU A 379 16.39 13.34 -14.18
N VAL A 380 15.36 13.78 -14.91
CA VAL A 380 14.61 12.93 -15.85
C VAL A 380 15.22 13.04 -17.24
N ILE A 381 15.66 11.91 -17.80
CA ILE A 381 16.23 11.83 -19.15
C ILE A 381 15.27 11.03 -20.02
N TYR A 382 14.76 11.66 -21.08
CA TYR A 382 13.90 11.02 -22.08
C TYR A 382 14.72 10.67 -23.33
N GLU A 383 14.75 9.39 -23.71
CA GLU A 383 15.34 8.93 -24.98
C GLU A 383 14.40 7.92 -25.66
N GLU A 384 14.12 8.13 -26.94
CA GLU A 384 13.26 7.23 -27.74
C GLU A 384 13.92 5.90 -28.10
N SER A 385 15.26 5.80 -28.02
CA SER A 385 16.02 4.59 -28.34
C SER A 385 17.38 4.59 -27.62
N PRO A 386 17.47 4.05 -26.39
CA PRO A 386 18.71 4.09 -25.61
C PRO A 386 19.80 3.25 -26.25
N SER A 387 21.02 3.79 -26.31
CA SER A 387 22.21 3.06 -26.79
C SER A 387 22.97 2.40 -25.64
N ILE A 388 23.74 1.34 -25.92
CA ILE A 388 24.62 0.70 -24.93
C ILE A 388 25.57 1.71 -24.29
N ASP A 389 26.07 2.67 -25.06
CA ASP A 389 27.00 3.69 -24.58
C ASP A 389 26.31 4.64 -23.58
N THR A 390 25.03 4.97 -23.78
CA THR A 390 24.24 5.80 -22.86
C THR A 390 24.04 5.11 -21.51
N LEU A 391 23.68 3.83 -21.52
CA LEU A 391 23.40 3.03 -20.33
C LEU A 391 24.66 2.76 -19.48
N SER A 392 25.84 2.77 -20.10
CA SER A 392 27.11 2.40 -19.45
C SER A 392 27.86 3.57 -18.81
N GLN A 393 27.47 4.82 -19.09
CA GLN A 393 28.20 6.02 -18.68
C GLN A 393 27.61 6.74 -17.46
N ARG A 394 26.52 6.23 -16.86
CA ARG A 394 25.78 6.93 -15.79
C ARG A 394 25.31 5.97 -14.69
N ASP A 395 25.16 6.50 -13.48
CA ASP A 395 24.66 5.77 -12.31
C ASP A 395 23.11 5.81 -12.31
N ILE A 396 22.47 4.83 -12.94
CA ILE A 396 21.00 4.74 -13.07
C ILE A 396 20.47 3.74 -12.04
N SER A 397 19.65 4.19 -11.08
CA SER A 397 19.13 3.32 -10.01
C SER A 397 18.03 2.35 -10.48
N TYR A 398 17.18 2.78 -11.42
CA TYR A 398 16.15 1.96 -12.06
C TYR A 398 15.68 2.62 -13.36
N ALA A 399 15.06 1.85 -14.25
CA ALA A 399 14.49 2.32 -15.52
C ALA A 399 12.99 2.07 -15.59
N ILE A 400 12.26 3.02 -16.17
CA ILE A 400 10.84 2.87 -16.53
C ILE A 400 10.76 2.83 -18.06
N VAL A 401 10.31 1.72 -18.61
CA VAL A 401 10.25 1.50 -20.06
C VAL A 401 8.78 1.38 -20.48
N ALA A 402 8.27 2.36 -21.22
CA ALA A 402 6.92 2.33 -21.77
C ALA A 402 6.93 1.73 -23.18
N VAL A 403 6.19 0.63 -23.37
CA VAL A 403 6.02 -0.06 -24.67
C VAL A 403 4.57 -0.40 -24.89
N GLY A 404 4.18 -0.76 -26.12
CA GLY A 404 2.77 -1.01 -26.41
C GLY A 404 2.49 -1.45 -27.84
N GLU A 405 1.21 -1.34 -28.20
CA GLU A 405 0.72 -1.51 -29.57
C GLU A 405 0.73 -0.17 -30.33
N GLU A 406 0.73 -0.22 -31.67
CA GLU A 406 0.41 0.94 -32.50
C GLU A 406 -1.07 1.32 -32.34
N SER A 407 -1.45 2.56 -32.63
CA SER A 407 -2.86 2.97 -32.62
C SER A 407 -3.64 2.26 -33.72
N TYR A 408 -4.76 1.62 -33.36
CA TYR A 408 -5.65 0.92 -34.28
C TYR A 408 -7.12 1.18 -33.93
N ALA A 409 -8.01 0.88 -34.88
CA ALA A 409 -9.45 0.84 -34.66
C ALA A 409 -10.10 -0.18 -35.59
N GLU A 410 -11.15 -0.85 -35.09
CA GLU A 410 -12.01 -1.74 -35.87
C GLU A 410 -11.23 -2.81 -36.66
N THR A 411 -11.51 -2.99 -37.95
CA THR A 411 -10.89 -4.00 -38.81
C THR A 411 -9.36 -3.87 -38.89
N PHE A 412 -8.81 -2.67 -38.72
CA PHE A 412 -7.35 -2.47 -38.68
C PHE A 412 -6.71 -2.98 -37.38
N GLY A 413 -7.54 -3.24 -36.36
CA GLY A 413 -7.13 -3.85 -35.10
C GLY A 413 -7.25 -5.37 -35.07
N ASP A 414 -7.90 -6.02 -36.05
CA ASP A 414 -7.95 -7.49 -36.06
C ASP A 414 -6.53 -8.04 -36.16
N ASN A 415 -6.13 -8.81 -35.15
CA ASN A 415 -4.75 -9.23 -35.01
C ASN A 415 -4.68 -10.71 -34.61
N GLU A 416 -4.26 -11.55 -35.55
CA GLU A 416 -4.09 -12.98 -35.33
C GLU A 416 -2.94 -13.27 -34.35
N GLU A 417 -1.96 -12.37 -34.20
CA GLU A 417 -0.82 -12.50 -33.28
C GLU A 417 -0.58 -11.19 -32.50
N PRO A 418 -1.38 -10.88 -31.47
CA PRO A 418 -1.22 -9.68 -30.65
C PRO A 418 0.15 -9.65 -29.98
N LYS A 419 1.02 -8.71 -30.35
CA LYS A 419 2.41 -8.62 -29.85
C LYS A 419 2.84 -7.16 -29.69
N ILE A 420 3.86 -6.94 -28.85
CA ILE A 420 4.47 -5.62 -28.65
C ILE A 420 5.09 -5.13 -29.98
N CYS A 421 4.82 -3.88 -30.36
CA CYS A 421 5.26 -3.31 -31.64
C CYS A 421 6.68 -2.66 -31.54
N TRP A 422 7.22 -2.23 -32.68
CA TRP A 422 8.39 -1.32 -32.79
C TRP A 422 9.67 -1.73 -32.03
N ASN A 423 10.13 -2.98 -32.18
CA ASN A 423 11.29 -3.53 -31.44
C ASN A 423 11.19 -3.35 -29.91
N GLY A 424 10.02 -3.04 -29.36
CA GLY A 424 9.85 -2.70 -27.94
C GLY A 424 10.29 -3.83 -27.01
N ALA A 425 10.07 -5.09 -27.41
CA ALA A 425 10.56 -6.25 -26.66
C ALA A 425 12.10 -6.31 -26.61
N ASP A 426 12.78 -5.91 -27.68
CA ASP A 426 14.24 -5.87 -27.73
C ASP A 426 14.80 -4.67 -26.93
N ILE A 427 14.11 -3.52 -26.94
CA ILE A 427 14.46 -2.37 -26.09
C ILE A 427 14.33 -2.73 -24.61
N VAL A 428 13.20 -3.34 -24.22
CA VAL A 428 13.00 -3.80 -22.84
C VAL A 428 14.10 -4.77 -22.43
N SER A 429 14.40 -5.75 -23.29
CA SER A 429 15.46 -6.74 -23.02
C SER A 429 16.82 -6.07 -22.85
N LEU A 430 17.18 -5.11 -23.72
CA LEU A 430 18.45 -4.39 -23.66
C LEU A 430 18.64 -3.63 -22.35
N VAL A 431 17.58 -2.98 -21.85
CA VAL A 431 17.62 -2.19 -20.62
C VAL A 431 17.60 -3.10 -19.38
N ALA A 432 16.70 -4.08 -19.36
CA ALA A 432 16.46 -4.95 -18.22
C ALA A 432 17.63 -5.92 -17.92
N GLU A 433 18.48 -6.22 -18.91
CA GLU A 433 19.75 -6.95 -18.68
C GLU A 433 20.75 -6.21 -17.78
N ARG A 434 20.58 -4.90 -17.57
CA ARG A 434 21.60 -4.03 -16.95
C ARG A 434 21.08 -3.22 -15.78
N ILE A 435 19.81 -2.84 -15.81
CA ILE A 435 19.21 -1.88 -14.88
C ILE A 435 17.90 -2.48 -14.38
N PRO A 436 17.59 -2.40 -13.07
CA PRO A 436 16.28 -2.77 -12.55
C PRO A 436 15.18 -2.06 -13.35
N THR A 437 14.29 -2.81 -14.00
CA THR A 437 13.40 -2.27 -15.03
C THR A 437 11.94 -2.56 -14.73
N LEU A 438 11.16 -1.48 -14.65
CA LEU A 438 9.71 -1.51 -14.65
C LEU A 438 9.18 -1.27 -16.07
N VAL A 439 8.33 -2.16 -16.56
CA VAL A 439 7.68 -2.00 -17.87
C VAL A 439 6.25 -1.48 -17.72
N ILE A 440 5.93 -0.40 -18.41
CA ILE A 440 4.55 0.08 -18.60
C ILE A 440 4.09 -0.39 -19.97
N LEU A 441 3.12 -1.31 -20.01
CA LEU A 441 2.56 -1.83 -21.25
C LEU A 441 1.26 -1.11 -21.60
N ILE A 442 1.28 -0.27 -22.63
CA ILE A 442 0.12 0.44 -23.16
C ILE A 442 -0.52 -0.39 -24.26
N SER A 443 -1.68 -0.97 -23.99
CA SER A 443 -2.38 -1.82 -24.96
C SER A 443 -3.89 -1.83 -24.75
N GLY A 444 -4.62 -2.14 -25.82
CA GLY A 444 -6.08 -2.33 -25.80
C GLY A 444 -6.53 -3.77 -25.57
N ARG A 445 -5.59 -4.72 -25.38
CA ARG A 445 -5.86 -6.16 -25.24
C ARG A 445 -4.67 -6.87 -24.57
N PRO A 446 -4.83 -8.10 -24.04
CA PRO A 446 -3.68 -8.93 -23.72
C PRO A 446 -2.84 -9.21 -24.98
N VAL A 447 -1.51 -9.10 -24.86
CA VAL A 447 -0.55 -9.41 -25.93
C VAL A 447 0.40 -10.53 -25.53
N VAL A 448 1.05 -11.16 -26.51
CA VAL A 448 2.11 -12.14 -26.28
C VAL A 448 3.26 -11.48 -25.51
N LEU A 449 3.53 -11.98 -24.31
CA LEU A 449 4.69 -11.62 -23.51
C LEU A 449 5.72 -12.75 -23.65
N GLU A 450 6.84 -12.46 -24.31
CA GLU A 450 7.90 -13.45 -24.50
C GLU A 450 8.50 -13.84 -23.15
N GLU A 451 8.78 -15.13 -22.95
CA GLU A 451 9.33 -15.65 -21.68
C GLU A 451 10.64 -14.96 -21.29
N ARG A 452 11.48 -14.58 -22.28
CA ARG A 452 12.71 -13.82 -22.04
C ARG A 452 12.45 -12.45 -21.42
N LEU A 453 11.36 -11.80 -21.79
CA LEU A 453 10.99 -10.47 -21.29
C LEU A 453 10.53 -10.58 -19.84
N LEU A 454 9.64 -11.53 -19.53
CA LEU A 454 9.14 -11.75 -18.17
C LEU A 454 10.23 -12.16 -17.17
N LYS A 455 11.29 -12.83 -17.62
CA LYS A 455 12.41 -13.23 -16.77
C LYS A 455 13.35 -12.09 -16.41
N ASN A 456 13.41 -11.05 -17.24
CA ASN A 456 14.42 -10.01 -17.11
C ASN A 456 13.89 -8.73 -16.46
N ILE A 457 12.57 -8.51 -16.42
CA ILE A 457 11.96 -7.31 -15.86
C ILE A 457 11.63 -7.48 -14.37
N ASP A 458 11.67 -6.39 -13.61
CA ASP A 458 11.38 -6.36 -12.17
C ASP A 458 9.90 -6.03 -11.88
N GLY A 459 9.21 -5.42 -12.84
CA GLY A 459 7.78 -5.17 -12.74
C GLY A 459 7.10 -4.95 -14.09
N LEU A 460 5.80 -5.24 -14.14
CA LEU A 460 4.95 -5.04 -15.31
C LEU A 460 3.64 -4.35 -14.91
N VAL A 461 3.38 -3.19 -15.50
CA VAL A 461 2.13 -2.43 -15.34
C VAL A 461 1.34 -2.49 -16.64
N ALA A 462 0.17 -3.11 -16.60
CA ALA A 462 -0.77 -3.08 -17.73
C ALA A 462 -1.58 -1.78 -17.71
N ALA A 463 -1.21 -0.83 -18.59
CA ALA A 463 -1.89 0.45 -18.76
C ALA A 463 -2.88 0.38 -19.93
N TRP A 464 -4.13 0.10 -19.62
CA TRP A 464 -5.21 -0.10 -20.59
C TRP A 464 -5.67 1.19 -21.27
N LEU A 465 -4.91 1.65 -22.28
CA LEU A 465 -5.17 2.87 -23.06
C LEU A 465 -5.60 4.06 -22.17
N PRO A 466 -4.68 4.62 -21.35
CA PRO A 466 -4.99 5.43 -20.17
C PRO A 466 -5.66 6.80 -20.43
N GLY A 467 -5.79 7.22 -21.69
CA GLY A 467 -6.42 8.49 -22.03
C GLY A 467 -5.47 9.69 -21.88
N SER A 468 -6.03 10.87 -21.58
CA SER A 468 -5.28 12.15 -21.55
C SER A 468 -4.50 12.40 -20.25
N GLU A 469 -4.79 11.66 -19.18
CA GLU A 469 -4.25 11.89 -17.82
C GLU A 469 -3.21 10.83 -17.44
N GLY A 470 -2.06 10.84 -18.12
CA GLY A 470 -0.94 9.94 -17.82
C GLY A 470 -0.35 10.10 -16.40
N GLY A 471 -0.60 11.25 -15.75
CA GLY A 471 -0.18 11.52 -14.37
C GLY A 471 -0.69 10.46 -13.37
N GLY A 472 -1.88 9.91 -13.58
CA GLY A 472 -2.41 8.86 -12.71
C GLY A 472 -1.57 7.58 -12.71
N ILE A 473 -0.77 7.33 -13.76
CA ILE A 473 0.21 6.24 -13.74
C ILE A 473 1.37 6.62 -12.82
N ALA A 474 1.90 7.84 -12.93
CA ALA A 474 2.98 8.32 -12.07
C ALA A 474 2.58 8.29 -10.59
N ASP A 475 1.37 8.74 -10.26
CA ASP A 475 0.84 8.73 -8.88
C ASP A 475 0.85 7.30 -8.28
N LEU A 476 0.58 6.27 -9.08
CA LEU A 476 0.67 4.86 -8.67
C LEU A 476 2.12 4.39 -8.51
N LEU A 477 3.02 4.82 -9.40
CA LEU A 477 4.43 4.40 -9.38
C LEU A 477 5.21 5.00 -8.21
N PHE A 478 4.87 6.22 -7.81
CA PHE A 478 5.55 6.94 -6.74
C PHE A 478 4.83 6.84 -5.38
N GLY A 479 3.75 6.06 -5.31
CA GLY A 479 3.11 5.68 -4.05
C GLY A 479 2.10 6.70 -3.49
N ASP A 480 1.64 7.65 -4.30
CA ASP A 480 0.55 8.55 -3.94
C ASP A 480 -0.80 7.79 -3.87
N TYR A 481 -0.94 6.73 -4.67
CA TYR A 481 -2.08 5.80 -4.63
C TYR A 481 -1.64 4.33 -4.80
N ASP A 482 -2.43 3.41 -4.27
CA ASP A 482 -2.21 1.96 -4.40
C ASP A 482 -2.74 1.40 -5.74
N PHE A 483 -2.07 0.37 -6.26
CA PHE A 483 -2.61 -0.44 -7.35
C PHE A 483 -3.85 -1.20 -6.89
N GLN A 484 -5.02 -0.85 -7.43
CA GLN A 484 -6.29 -1.54 -7.16
C GLN A 484 -6.85 -2.32 -8.37
N GLY A 485 -6.32 -2.07 -9.56
CA GLY A 485 -6.78 -2.66 -10.81
C GLY A 485 -6.70 -4.19 -10.82
N LYS A 486 -7.70 -4.83 -11.43
CA LYS A 486 -7.77 -6.28 -11.64
C LYS A 486 -7.96 -6.56 -13.13
N LEU A 487 -7.29 -7.57 -13.65
CA LEU A 487 -7.34 -7.90 -15.07
C LEU A 487 -8.81 -8.09 -15.52
N PRO A 488 -9.27 -7.33 -16.53
CA PRO A 488 -10.62 -7.44 -17.09
C PRO A 488 -10.74 -8.56 -18.12
N MET A 489 -9.61 -9.10 -18.59
CA MET A 489 -9.52 -10.21 -19.53
C MET A 489 -8.38 -11.14 -19.12
N THR A 490 -8.49 -12.42 -19.46
CA THR A 490 -7.44 -13.42 -19.25
C THR A 490 -6.21 -13.10 -20.10
N TRP A 491 -5.02 -13.16 -19.49
CA TRP A 491 -3.77 -13.06 -20.22
C TRP A 491 -3.29 -14.43 -20.66
N PHE A 492 -3.16 -14.65 -21.97
CA PHE A 492 -2.75 -15.94 -22.55
C PHE A 492 -1.22 -16.09 -22.58
N LYS A 493 -0.71 -17.32 -22.55
CA LYS A 493 0.73 -17.62 -22.69
C LYS A 493 1.13 -17.68 -24.16
N ARG A 494 0.24 -18.23 -25.01
CA ARG A 494 0.46 -18.46 -26.44
C ARG A 494 -0.84 -18.24 -27.21
N VAL A 495 -0.70 -17.74 -28.44
CA VAL A 495 -1.84 -17.42 -29.33
C VAL A 495 -2.71 -18.66 -29.61
N ASP A 496 -2.11 -19.86 -29.66
CA ASP A 496 -2.82 -21.12 -29.91
C ASP A 496 -3.80 -21.52 -28.79
N GLN A 497 -3.78 -20.82 -27.65
CA GLN A 497 -4.74 -20.99 -26.56
C GLN A 497 -6.06 -20.23 -26.78
N LEU A 498 -6.12 -19.34 -27.77
CA LEU A 498 -7.27 -18.45 -27.98
C LEU A 498 -8.36 -19.08 -28.86
N PRO A 499 -9.66 -18.87 -28.53
CA PRO A 499 -10.17 -18.13 -27.37
C PRO A 499 -10.08 -18.96 -26.08
N MET A 500 -9.82 -18.28 -24.95
CA MET A 500 -9.83 -18.92 -23.63
C MET A 500 -11.18 -18.72 -22.94
N ASP A 501 -11.65 -19.72 -22.20
CA ASP A 501 -12.83 -19.59 -21.34
C ASP A 501 -12.47 -19.81 -19.87
N ALA A 502 -12.59 -18.74 -19.08
CA ALA A 502 -12.35 -18.77 -17.63
C ALA A 502 -13.30 -19.72 -16.87
N ASN A 503 -14.41 -20.14 -17.49
CA ASN A 503 -15.34 -21.10 -16.89
C ASN A 503 -14.98 -22.56 -17.16
N ASP A 504 -14.09 -22.86 -18.11
CA ASP A 504 -13.67 -24.23 -18.42
C ASP A 504 -12.50 -24.67 -17.52
N LYS A 505 -12.84 -25.21 -16.34
CA LYS A 505 -11.87 -25.68 -15.34
C LYS A 505 -10.92 -26.78 -15.84
N ASN A 506 -11.22 -27.46 -16.95
CA ASN A 506 -10.40 -28.56 -17.44
C ASN A 506 -9.29 -28.12 -18.40
N SER A 507 -9.41 -26.92 -18.99
CA SER A 507 -8.49 -26.42 -20.03
C SER A 507 -7.94 -25.01 -19.77
N TYR A 508 -8.42 -24.33 -18.73
CA TYR A 508 -8.01 -22.96 -18.38
C TYR A 508 -6.58 -22.91 -17.80
N ASP A 509 -5.60 -22.58 -18.65
CA ASP A 509 -4.17 -22.43 -18.30
C ASP A 509 -3.60 -21.06 -18.72
N PRO A 510 -3.93 -19.97 -18.01
CA PRO A 510 -3.53 -18.61 -18.38
C PRO A 510 -2.10 -18.27 -17.94
N LEU A 511 -1.51 -17.23 -18.55
CA LEU A 511 -0.33 -16.56 -18.02
C LEU A 511 -0.70 -15.77 -16.76
N PHE A 512 -1.76 -14.96 -16.85
CA PHE A 512 -2.40 -14.29 -15.72
C PHE A 512 -3.91 -14.48 -15.80
N PRO A 513 -4.56 -15.03 -14.77
CA PRO A 513 -5.99 -15.31 -14.82
C PRO A 513 -6.84 -14.03 -14.79
N LEU A 514 -8.09 -14.16 -15.22
CA LEU A 514 -9.10 -13.11 -15.06
C LEU A 514 -9.15 -12.65 -13.59
N GLY A 515 -9.10 -11.33 -13.38
CA GLY A 515 -9.09 -10.75 -12.05
C GLY A 515 -7.75 -10.78 -11.31
N PHE A 516 -6.68 -11.28 -11.94
CA PHE A 516 -5.32 -11.13 -11.41
C PHE A 516 -4.91 -9.66 -11.33
N GLY A 517 -4.04 -9.31 -10.40
CA GLY A 517 -3.53 -7.96 -10.25
C GLY A 517 -2.89 -7.82 -8.87
N LEU A 518 -1.61 -7.45 -8.85
CA LEU A 518 -0.88 -7.22 -7.62
C LEU A 518 -1.38 -5.91 -6.98
N THR A 519 -1.62 -5.92 -5.67
CA THR A 519 -1.85 -4.71 -4.89
C THR A 519 -0.55 -4.40 -4.16
N LEU A 520 0.00 -3.19 -4.32
CA LEU A 520 1.21 -2.79 -3.59
C LEU A 520 0.95 -2.57 -2.08
N GLY A 521 -0.32 -2.57 -1.66
CA GLY A 521 -0.75 -2.73 -0.28
C GLY A 521 -1.08 -4.19 0.04
N ASN A 522 -0.34 -4.77 0.97
CA ASN A 522 -0.67 -6.04 1.61
C ASN A 522 -2.05 -5.94 2.30
N ASN A 523 -2.99 -6.83 1.92
CA ASN A 523 -4.31 -7.02 2.56
C ASN A 523 -4.15 -7.29 4.07
N LEU A 524 -3.99 -6.24 4.87
CA LEU A 524 -3.91 -6.25 6.32
C LEU A 524 -5.25 -5.75 6.87
N THR A 525 -6.33 -6.49 6.59
CA THR A 525 -7.67 -6.08 6.99
C THR A 525 -8.02 -6.48 8.42
N ASP A 526 -7.30 -7.42 9.05
CA ASP A 526 -7.51 -7.79 10.46
C ASP A 526 -6.19 -8.28 11.09
N GLY A 527 -5.68 -7.61 12.15
CA GLY A 527 -4.45 -8.06 12.82
C GLY A 527 -3.83 -7.10 13.85
N SER A 528 -2.55 -7.34 14.13
CA SER A 528 -1.62 -6.44 14.81
C SER A 528 -0.34 -6.43 13.99
N MET A 529 0.34 -5.29 13.91
CA MET A 529 1.54 -5.13 13.10
C MET A 529 2.73 -4.75 13.98
N LEU A 530 3.92 -5.10 13.52
CA LEU A 530 5.16 -4.66 14.14
C LEU A 530 6.07 -4.08 13.09
N SER A 531 6.93 -3.15 13.50
CA SER A 531 8.09 -2.79 12.70
C SER A 531 9.18 -3.82 12.98
N ALA A 532 9.54 -4.65 11.99
CA ALA A 532 10.82 -5.33 12.06
C ALA A 532 11.93 -4.26 11.98
N CYS A 533 13.03 -4.39 12.73
CA CYS A 533 14.11 -3.39 12.65
C CYS A 533 14.58 -3.21 11.20
N GLY A 534 14.42 -1.99 10.68
CA GLY A 534 14.69 -1.64 9.28
C GLY A 534 13.45 -1.40 8.41
N SER A 535 12.25 -1.70 8.89
CA SER A 535 10.96 -1.49 8.22
C SER A 535 10.27 -0.16 8.60
N GLY A 536 11.05 0.83 9.03
CA GLY A 536 10.54 2.18 9.31
C GLY A 536 10.39 3.03 8.05
N PRO A 537 9.87 4.27 8.18
CA PRO A 537 9.90 5.27 7.11
C PRO A 537 11.36 5.59 6.68
N PRO A 538 11.58 6.45 5.65
CA PRO A 538 12.90 6.71 5.08
C PRO A 538 14.03 6.97 6.08
N ASN A 539 15.30 6.84 5.64
CA ASN A 539 16.44 7.15 6.49
C ASN A 539 16.30 8.57 7.08
N GLU A 540 16.52 8.70 8.40
CA GLU A 540 16.34 9.94 9.20
C GLU A 540 14.89 10.37 9.51
N ALA A 541 13.90 9.49 9.30
CA ALA A 541 12.51 9.74 9.69
C ALA A 541 12.34 10.21 11.15
N LEU A 542 11.59 11.29 11.31
CA LEU A 542 11.18 11.90 12.58
C LEU A 542 9.93 11.19 13.14
N SER A 543 9.61 11.41 14.43
CA SER A 543 8.40 10.84 15.03
C SER A 543 7.10 11.21 14.30
N SER A 544 7.05 12.36 13.63
CA SER A 544 5.89 12.75 12.80
C SER A 544 5.67 11.78 11.64
N ASP A 545 6.73 11.38 10.97
CA ASP A 545 6.68 10.50 9.78
C ASP A 545 6.27 9.09 10.19
N TRP A 546 6.77 8.63 11.34
CA TRP A 546 6.32 7.38 11.96
C TRP A 546 4.84 7.42 12.32
N ALA A 547 4.37 8.52 12.93
CA ALA A 547 2.98 8.67 13.30
C ALA A 547 2.05 8.70 12.06
N ASP A 548 2.48 9.32 10.95
CA ASP A 548 1.75 9.30 9.67
C ASP A 548 1.62 7.88 9.10
N MET A 549 2.73 7.14 9.10
CA MET A 549 2.75 5.74 8.66
C MET A 549 1.80 4.87 9.52
N VAL A 550 1.89 4.97 10.85
CA VAL A 550 1.05 4.18 11.75
C VAL A 550 -0.43 4.57 11.64
N ASP A 551 -0.75 5.86 11.51
CA ASP A 551 -2.12 6.32 11.29
C ASP A 551 -2.69 5.83 9.95
N GLY A 552 -1.86 5.76 8.90
CA GLY A 552 -2.23 5.18 7.61
C GLY A 552 -2.66 3.72 7.76
N TYR A 553 -1.84 2.92 8.43
CA TYR A 553 -2.17 1.53 8.74
C TYR A 553 -3.43 1.38 9.59
N GLN A 554 -3.62 2.29 10.55
CA GLN A 554 -4.80 2.26 11.39
C GLN A 554 -6.08 2.56 10.60
N LYS A 555 -6.05 3.53 9.67
CA LYS A 555 -7.18 3.81 8.77
C LYS A 555 -7.58 2.56 7.99
N TRP A 556 -6.61 1.77 7.53
CA TRP A 556 -6.88 0.52 6.81
C TRP A 556 -7.59 -0.51 7.69
N ALA A 557 -7.11 -0.73 8.91
CA ALA A 557 -7.73 -1.69 9.83
C ALA A 557 -9.14 -1.26 10.26
N LEU A 558 -9.37 0.04 10.46
CA LEU A 558 -10.70 0.55 10.80
C LEU A 558 -11.71 0.47 9.65
N ASN A 559 -11.25 0.36 8.40
CA ASN A 559 -12.11 0.11 7.24
C ASN A 559 -12.54 -1.36 7.12
N SER A 560 -12.04 -2.27 7.97
CA SER A 560 -12.52 -3.66 8.00
C SER A 560 -13.97 -3.74 8.50
N ARG A 561 -14.63 -4.87 8.23
CA ARG A 561 -16.05 -5.07 8.59
C ARG A 561 -16.33 -4.82 10.08
N LEU A 562 -15.37 -5.14 10.96
CA LEU A 562 -15.50 -4.98 12.41
C LEU A 562 -14.77 -3.75 12.96
N GLY A 563 -13.97 -3.07 12.13
CA GLY A 563 -13.22 -1.87 12.52
C GLY A 563 -12.32 -2.10 13.74
N ILE A 564 -11.62 -3.25 13.80
CA ILE A 564 -10.76 -3.60 14.94
C ILE A 564 -9.41 -2.89 14.77
N PRO A 565 -8.99 -1.98 15.68
CA PRO A 565 -7.72 -1.27 15.56
C PRO A 565 -6.53 -2.22 15.70
N LEU A 566 -5.43 -1.91 15.01
CA LEU A 566 -4.15 -2.59 15.13
C LEU A 566 -3.47 -2.24 16.46
N ILE A 567 -2.74 -3.20 17.02
CA ILE A 567 -1.58 -2.86 17.87
C ILE A 567 -0.41 -2.68 16.93
N TYR A 568 0.28 -1.54 17.01
CA TYR A 568 1.57 -1.35 16.34
C TYR A 568 2.69 -1.45 17.38
N ALA A 569 3.69 -2.28 17.13
CA ALA A 569 4.77 -2.57 18.08
C ALA A 569 6.18 -2.24 17.55
N ILE A 570 7.09 -1.87 18.45
CA ILE A 570 8.51 -1.60 18.17
C ILE A 570 9.43 -2.03 19.32
N ASP A 571 10.68 -2.38 19.03
CA ASP A 571 11.73 -2.52 20.05
C ASP A 571 12.21 -1.12 20.50
N ALA A 572 11.68 -0.63 21.62
CA ALA A 572 12.14 0.58 22.31
C ALA A 572 12.81 0.20 23.64
N ILE A 573 13.87 -0.60 23.54
CA ILE A 573 14.48 -1.28 24.70
C ILE A 573 15.38 -0.40 25.57
N HIS A 574 15.78 0.77 25.07
CA HIS A 574 16.62 1.76 25.76
C HIS A 574 16.25 3.18 25.33
N GLY A 575 14.94 3.47 25.35
CA GLY A 575 14.33 4.63 24.69
C GLY A 575 13.79 4.26 23.30
N ASN A 576 13.17 5.22 22.60
CA ASN A 576 12.64 5.02 21.25
C ASN A 576 13.78 5.07 20.20
N SER A 577 14.81 4.25 20.42
CA SER A 577 16.14 4.30 19.79
C SER A 577 16.15 4.03 18.28
N SER A 578 15.06 3.51 17.72
CA SER A 578 14.89 3.35 16.28
C SER A 578 14.57 4.67 15.57
N VAL A 579 14.01 5.66 16.27
CA VAL A 579 13.58 6.95 15.70
C VAL A 579 14.70 7.98 15.74
N TYR A 580 14.82 8.81 14.70
CA TYR A 580 15.84 9.85 14.66
C TYR A 580 15.50 10.98 15.63
N GLY A 581 16.50 11.45 16.39
CA GLY A 581 16.31 12.53 17.35
C GLY A 581 15.70 12.13 18.70
N ALA A 582 15.22 10.90 18.85
CA ALA A 582 14.76 10.35 20.13
C ALA A 582 15.90 10.25 21.16
N THR A 583 15.55 10.27 22.45
CA THR A 583 16.53 10.04 23.52
C THR A 583 16.90 8.56 23.60
N VAL A 584 18.19 8.27 23.66
CA VAL A 584 18.72 6.90 23.86
C VAL A 584 19.35 6.83 25.25
N PHE A 585 18.76 6.01 26.10
CA PHE A 585 19.22 5.76 27.48
C PHE A 585 20.35 4.74 27.50
N PRO A 586 21.06 4.58 28.64
CA PRO A 586 21.95 3.44 28.81
C PRO A 586 21.22 2.11 28.63
N HIS A 587 21.88 1.14 28.00
CA HIS A 587 21.37 -0.24 27.95
C HIS A 587 21.21 -0.84 29.35
N ASN A 588 20.41 -1.91 29.42
CA ASN A 588 19.96 -2.52 30.68
C ASN A 588 21.09 -2.90 31.63
N VAL A 589 22.22 -3.42 31.15
CA VAL A 589 23.38 -3.71 32.02
C VAL A 589 23.85 -2.46 32.77
N GLY A 590 23.91 -1.31 32.10
CA GLY A 590 24.25 -0.04 32.75
C GLY A 590 23.19 0.41 33.74
N LEU A 591 21.90 0.23 33.41
CA LEU A 591 20.81 0.54 34.35
C LEU A 591 20.83 -0.38 35.58
N GLY A 592 21.19 -1.65 35.42
CA GLY A 592 21.39 -2.59 36.52
C GLY A 592 22.48 -2.14 37.50
N ALA A 593 23.54 -1.51 36.97
CA ALA A 593 24.62 -0.97 37.79
C ALA A 593 24.17 0.14 38.76
N THR A 594 23.06 0.82 38.43
CA THR A 594 22.47 1.88 39.27
C THR A 594 21.75 1.33 40.50
N LYS A 595 21.20 0.10 40.40
CA LYS A 595 20.27 -0.49 41.38
C LYS A 595 19.10 0.45 41.76
N ASP A 596 18.69 1.34 40.86
CA ASP A 596 17.71 2.41 41.10
C ASP A 596 16.38 2.11 40.36
N ALA A 597 15.40 1.57 41.09
CA ALA A 597 14.08 1.23 40.56
C ALA A 597 13.29 2.48 40.15
N ASP A 598 13.46 3.60 40.85
CA ASP A 598 12.75 4.84 40.56
C ASP A 598 13.27 5.45 39.26
N LEU A 599 14.59 5.36 39.03
CA LEU A 599 15.20 5.74 37.76
C LEU A 599 14.68 4.87 36.60
N ALA A 600 14.65 3.55 36.76
CA ALA A 600 14.12 2.65 35.74
C ALA A 600 12.64 2.96 35.42
N GLN A 601 11.83 3.27 36.43
CA GLN A 601 10.44 3.71 36.24
C GLN A 601 10.36 5.03 35.45
N LYS A 602 11.15 6.04 35.81
CA LYS A 602 11.20 7.34 35.09
C LYS A 602 11.62 7.18 33.63
N ILE A 603 12.59 6.30 33.36
CA ILE A 603 13.01 5.97 31.99
C ILE A 603 11.86 5.34 31.21
N GLY A 604 11.10 4.44 31.85
CA GLY A 604 9.88 3.87 31.27
C GLY A 604 8.84 4.94 30.91
N ILE A 605 8.62 5.93 31.78
CA ILE A 605 7.69 7.05 31.52
C ILE A 605 8.15 7.87 30.31
N ALA A 606 9.42 8.28 30.28
CA ALA A 606 9.97 9.04 29.16
C ALA A 606 9.89 8.24 27.84
N THR A 607 10.24 6.96 27.89
CA THR A 607 10.16 6.06 26.73
C THR A 607 8.72 5.92 26.22
N ALA A 608 7.74 5.75 27.11
CA ALA A 608 6.33 5.65 26.71
C ALA A 608 5.85 6.88 25.93
N LEU A 609 6.19 8.08 26.42
CA LEU A 609 5.85 9.34 25.77
C LEU A 609 6.49 9.45 24.38
N GLU A 610 7.78 9.12 24.25
CA GLU A 610 8.46 9.18 22.95
C GLU A 610 7.97 8.13 21.95
N VAL A 611 7.59 6.94 22.43
CA VAL A 611 6.97 5.88 21.60
C VAL A 611 5.58 6.30 21.13
N ARG A 612 4.75 6.85 22.04
CA ARG A 612 3.41 7.37 21.70
C ARG A 612 3.46 8.55 20.74
N ALA A 613 4.47 9.41 20.84
CA ALA A 613 4.70 10.51 19.91
C ALA A 613 4.94 10.03 18.47
N SER A 614 5.47 8.81 18.29
CA SER A 614 5.62 8.15 16.97
C SER A 614 4.36 7.40 16.52
N GLY A 615 3.24 7.52 17.24
CA GLY A 615 1.98 6.82 16.97
C GLY A 615 1.98 5.33 17.38
N ILE A 616 3.05 4.84 18.01
CA ILE A 616 3.23 3.42 18.31
C ILE A 616 2.57 3.07 19.65
N HIS A 617 1.95 1.89 19.73
CA HIS A 617 1.07 1.51 20.85
C HIS A 617 1.74 0.54 21.83
N CYS A 618 2.68 -0.26 21.34
CA CYS A 618 3.32 -1.34 22.07
C CYS A 618 4.84 -1.24 21.93
N THR A 619 5.55 -1.55 23.00
CA THR A 619 6.99 -1.73 22.96
C THR A 619 7.40 -3.09 23.48
N PHE A 620 8.40 -3.69 22.82
CA PHE A 620 8.97 -4.96 23.24
C PHE A 620 10.02 -4.78 24.35
N ALA A 621 9.60 -4.22 25.48
CA ALA A 621 10.42 -3.98 26.66
C ALA A 621 9.58 -4.15 27.94
N PRO A 622 10.18 -4.59 29.08
CA PRO A 622 11.61 -4.84 29.27
C PRO A 622 12.10 -6.25 28.90
N CYS A 623 13.39 -6.36 28.55
CA CYS A 623 14.12 -7.62 28.62
C CYS A 623 14.46 -7.91 30.09
N VAL A 624 13.91 -8.98 30.65
CA VAL A 624 14.10 -9.41 32.05
C VAL A 624 14.89 -10.71 32.15
N ALA A 625 15.76 -10.95 31.15
CA ALA A 625 16.74 -12.01 31.19
C ALA A 625 17.64 -11.84 32.43
N VAL A 626 18.09 -12.97 32.97
CA VAL A 626 19.17 -13.03 33.97
C VAL A 626 20.37 -13.67 33.28
N CYS A 627 21.29 -12.84 32.78
CA CYS A 627 22.45 -13.28 32.01
C CYS A 627 23.45 -13.99 32.93
N LYS A 628 23.62 -15.31 32.77
CA LYS A 628 24.57 -16.12 33.55
C LYS A 628 25.93 -16.30 32.87
N ASP A 629 26.05 -15.90 31.60
CA ASP A 629 27.29 -16.01 30.83
C ASP A 629 27.46 -14.80 29.90
N PRO A 630 28.47 -13.93 30.13
CA PRO A 630 28.68 -12.74 29.33
C PRO A 630 29.08 -13.04 27.88
N ARG A 631 29.43 -14.28 27.52
CA ARG A 631 29.68 -14.66 26.11
C ARG A 631 28.45 -14.45 25.22
N TRP A 632 27.26 -14.38 25.82
CA TRP A 632 26.01 -14.12 25.13
C TRP A 632 25.92 -12.73 24.52
N GLY A 633 25.60 -12.68 23.22
CA GLY A 633 25.49 -11.44 22.44
C GLY A 633 24.33 -10.52 22.81
N ARG A 634 23.46 -10.91 23.76
CA ARG A 634 22.41 -10.05 24.33
C ARG A 634 22.61 -9.76 25.81
N CYS A 635 23.80 -10.05 26.37
CA CYS A 635 24.02 -9.86 27.79
C CYS A 635 23.82 -8.39 28.24
N TYR A 636 24.04 -7.41 27.36
CA TYR A 636 23.75 -6.00 27.64
C TYR A 636 22.26 -5.68 27.80
N GLU A 637 21.37 -6.52 27.26
CA GLU A 637 19.91 -6.41 27.43
C GLU A 637 19.46 -6.97 28.78
N SER A 638 20.32 -7.69 29.50
CA SER A 638 20.08 -8.14 30.88
C SER A 638 20.48 -7.04 31.86
N TYR A 639 19.66 -6.78 32.87
CA TYR A 639 20.05 -5.83 33.92
C TYR A 639 21.18 -6.38 34.79
N SER A 640 21.24 -7.69 35.05
CA SER A 640 22.25 -8.27 35.93
C SER A 640 22.34 -9.80 35.77
N GLU A 641 23.43 -10.39 36.27
CA GLU A 641 23.51 -11.83 36.54
C GLU A 641 22.79 -12.25 37.84
N ASP A 642 22.36 -11.27 38.65
CA ASP A 642 21.60 -11.44 39.90
C ASP A 642 20.11 -11.18 39.68
N THR A 643 19.30 -12.20 39.93
CA THR A 643 17.84 -12.18 39.82
C THR A 643 17.23 -11.03 40.61
N GLU A 644 17.70 -10.69 41.81
CA GLU A 644 17.08 -9.66 42.64
C GLU A 644 17.29 -8.25 42.07
N ILE A 645 18.41 -8.01 41.37
CA ILE A 645 18.60 -6.75 40.64
C ILE A 645 17.65 -6.68 39.45
N VAL A 646 17.50 -7.76 38.68
CA VAL A 646 16.58 -7.81 37.54
C VAL A 646 15.14 -7.59 38.00
N ARG A 647 14.71 -8.24 39.08
CA ARG A 647 13.42 -8.04 39.75
C ARG A 647 13.18 -6.59 40.13
N LYS A 648 14.17 -5.94 40.76
CA LYS A 648 14.10 -4.53 41.13
C LYS A 648 13.89 -3.61 39.90
N MET A 649 14.49 -3.94 38.76
CA MET A 649 14.40 -3.16 37.52
C MET A 649 13.09 -3.37 36.76
N THR A 650 12.27 -4.36 37.14
CA THR A 650 10.95 -4.57 36.53
C THR A 650 10.01 -3.36 36.71
N SER A 651 10.33 -2.42 37.61
CA SER A 651 9.59 -1.16 37.81
C SER A 651 9.40 -0.36 36.52
N ILE A 652 10.26 -0.55 35.51
CA ILE A 652 10.09 0.03 34.17
C ILE A 652 8.74 -0.36 33.52
N VAL A 653 8.15 -1.51 33.85
CA VAL A 653 6.80 -1.92 33.40
C VAL A 653 5.75 -0.89 33.83
N THR A 654 5.76 -0.48 35.10
CA THR A 654 4.85 0.56 35.59
C THR A 654 5.18 1.95 35.04
N GLY A 655 6.44 2.19 34.63
CA GLY A 655 6.79 3.40 33.90
C GLY A 655 6.17 3.43 32.50
N LEU A 656 6.25 2.32 31.78
CA LEU A 656 5.73 2.18 30.43
C LEU A 656 4.19 2.19 30.39
N GLN A 657 3.56 1.39 31.24
CA GLN A 657 2.12 1.16 31.24
C GLN A 657 1.34 2.07 32.22
N GLY A 658 2.02 2.68 33.18
CA GLY A 658 1.39 3.31 34.35
C GLY A 658 1.17 2.31 35.50
N GLN A 659 0.98 2.84 36.70
CA GLN A 659 0.79 2.05 37.92
C GLN A 659 -0.64 1.50 38.01
N PRO A 660 -0.85 0.18 38.15
CA PRO A 660 -2.18 -0.38 38.40
C PRO A 660 -2.79 0.17 39.70
N PRO A 661 -4.10 0.46 39.72
CA PRO A 661 -4.78 0.94 40.94
C PRO A 661 -4.80 -0.15 42.02
N ALA A 662 -4.94 0.27 43.28
CA ALA A 662 -5.08 -0.65 44.39
C ALA A 662 -6.28 -1.58 44.19
N GLY A 663 -6.07 -2.90 44.34
CA GLY A 663 -7.10 -3.91 44.12
C GLY A 663 -7.26 -4.35 42.66
N HIS A 664 -6.41 -3.89 41.74
CA HIS A 664 -6.34 -4.45 40.38
C HIS A 664 -6.12 -5.97 40.44
N GLN A 665 -6.84 -6.71 39.60
CA GLN A 665 -6.84 -8.17 39.66
C GLN A 665 -5.48 -8.73 39.24
N GLN A 666 -4.89 -9.59 40.08
CA GLN A 666 -3.61 -10.22 39.77
C GLN A 666 -3.69 -11.01 38.45
N GLY A 667 -2.64 -10.90 37.63
CA GLY A 667 -2.56 -11.58 36.33
C GLY A 667 -3.23 -10.82 35.18
N TYR A 668 -4.06 -9.80 35.45
CA TYR A 668 -4.72 -9.02 34.39
C TYR A 668 -3.82 -7.91 33.85
N PRO A 669 -3.79 -7.71 32.52
CA PRO A 669 -3.02 -6.64 31.90
C PRO A 669 -3.57 -5.26 32.32
N PHE A 670 -2.70 -4.25 32.32
CA PHE A 670 -3.05 -2.87 32.69
C PHE A 670 -2.31 -1.86 31.79
N VAL A 671 -3.02 -0.81 31.38
CA VAL A 671 -2.46 0.39 30.73
C VAL A 671 -3.26 1.58 31.27
N ALA A 672 -2.61 2.59 31.82
CA ALA A 672 -3.27 3.68 32.53
C ALA A 672 -4.00 4.67 31.61
N GLY A 673 -3.55 4.83 30.36
CA GLY A 673 -4.19 5.73 29.41
C GLY A 673 -3.46 5.83 28.08
N ARG A 674 -3.90 6.79 27.25
CA ARG A 674 -3.41 7.01 25.88
C ARG A 674 -1.93 7.40 25.81
N ASP A 675 -1.39 8.02 26.85
CA ASP A 675 0.02 8.43 26.89
C ASP A 675 0.97 7.30 27.34
N ASN A 676 0.42 6.16 27.75
CA ASN A 676 1.16 4.96 28.16
C ASN A 676 1.16 3.92 27.04
N VAL A 677 2.18 3.05 27.02
CA VAL A 677 2.35 2.02 25.98
C VAL A 677 2.20 0.63 26.56
N ILE A 678 1.73 -0.31 25.73
CA ILE A 678 1.69 -1.74 26.06
C ILE A 678 3.15 -2.23 26.23
N ALA A 679 3.48 -2.82 27.37
CA ALA A 679 4.81 -3.38 27.65
C ALA A 679 4.87 -4.89 27.35
N CYS A 680 6.09 -5.39 27.15
CA CYS A 680 6.38 -6.80 26.89
C CYS A 680 7.55 -7.29 27.73
N ALA A 681 7.29 -8.15 28.72
CA ALA A 681 8.36 -8.84 29.42
C ALA A 681 8.93 -9.96 28.53
N LYS A 682 10.24 -9.94 28.28
CA LYS A 682 10.90 -10.87 27.36
C LYS A 682 12.28 -11.38 27.83
N HIS A 683 12.75 -12.55 27.40
CA HIS A 683 12.04 -13.57 26.61
C HIS A 683 11.77 -14.82 27.47
N PHE A 684 10.52 -15.24 27.53
CA PHE A 684 10.03 -16.29 28.43
C PHE A 684 10.40 -17.69 27.90
N VAL A 685 11.19 -18.48 28.60
CA VAL A 685 11.97 -18.14 29.80
C VAL A 685 13.32 -18.85 29.80
N GLY A 686 14.32 -18.23 30.45
CA GLY A 686 15.65 -18.79 30.60
C GLY A 686 16.60 -18.46 29.46
N ASP A 687 16.28 -17.44 28.65
CA ASP A 687 17.13 -16.94 27.56
C ASP A 687 18.55 -16.55 28.01
N GLY A 688 18.69 -15.93 29.19
CA GLY A 688 20.01 -15.60 29.77
C GLY A 688 20.78 -16.78 30.37
N GLY A 689 20.22 -17.99 30.39
CA GLY A 689 20.82 -19.19 31.00
C GLY A 689 21.36 -20.21 30.01
N THR A 690 21.48 -19.87 28.72
CA THR A 690 21.89 -20.83 27.70
C THR A 690 23.33 -21.28 27.91
N LYS A 691 23.57 -22.55 27.63
CA LYS A 691 24.90 -23.17 27.74
C LYS A 691 25.92 -22.41 26.90
N ASP A 692 27.05 -22.09 27.52
CA ASP A 692 28.15 -21.30 26.95
C ASP A 692 27.76 -19.91 26.44
N GLY A 693 26.62 -19.37 26.89
CA GLY A 693 26.10 -18.09 26.42
C GLY A 693 25.74 -18.09 24.93
N ILE A 694 25.39 -19.24 24.34
CA ILE A 694 25.00 -19.29 22.93
C ILE A 694 23.59 -18.74 22.76
N ASN A 695 23.41 -17.71 21.93
CA ASN A 695 22.11 -17.15 21.63
C ASN A 695 21.18 -18.22 21.04
N GLU A 696 19.93 -18.28 21.51
CA GLU A 696 18.92 -19.29 21.12
C GLU A 696 19.27 -20.75 21.48
N GLY A 697 20.34 -20.93 22.25
CA GLY A 697 20.83 -22.21 22.69
C GLY A 697 19.90 -22.93 23.66
N ASN A 698 20.47 -23.91 24.36
CA ASN A 698 19.75 -24.72 25.33
C ASN A 698 20.12 -24.29 26.75
N THR A 699 19.11 -23.99 27.56
CA THR A 699 19.22 -23.79 29.00
C THR A 699 18.98 -25.13 29.69
N GLU A 700 19.97 -25.58 30.46
CA GLU A 700 20.00 -26.92 31.07
C GLU A 700 19.90 -26.80 32.58
N GLY A 701 19.01 -27.56 33.22
CA GLY A 701 18.89 -27.55 34.68
C GLY A 701 17.54 -28.01 35.22
N PRO A 702 17.42 -28.19 36.55
CA PRO A 702 16.15 -28.52 37.19
C PRO A 702 15.14 -27.37 37.09
N TYR A 703 13.85 -27.70 37.19
CA TYR A 703 12.77 -26.70 37.16
C TYR A 703 12.91 -25.66 38.27
N ASP A 704 13.34 -26.08 39.47
CA ASP A 704 13.49 -25.18 40.62
C ASP A 704 14.50 -24.05 40.36
N ASP A 705 15.57 -24.31 39.61
CA ASP A 705 16.53 -23.26 39.21
C ASP A 705 15.98 -22.37 38.11
N LEU A 706 15.26 -22.94 37.13
CA LEU A 706 14.56 -22.14 36.11
C LEU A 706 13.55 -21.19 36.77
N GLU A 707 12.78 -21.68 37.75
CA GLU A 707 11.79 -20.92 38.48
C GLU A 707 12.45 -19.82 39.33
N ARG A 708 13.38 -20.20 40.20
CA ARG A 708 14.06 -19.29 41.14
C ARG A 708 14.90 -18.22 40.45
N ILE A 709 15.60 -18.57 39.36
CA ILE A 709 16.53 -17.65 38.70
C ILE A 709 15.82 -16.87 37.59
N HIS A 710 15.13 -17.56 36.68
CA HIS A 710 14.69 -16.99 35.42
C HIS A 710 13.19 -16.65 35.37
N MET A 711 12.34 -17.21 36.25
CA MET A 711 10.91 -16.89 36.28
C MET A 711 10.52 -15.80 37.28
N GLU A 712 11.23 -15.63 38.39
CA GLU A 712 10.91 -14.61 39.41
C GLU A 712 10.70 -13.18 38.84
N PRO A 713 11.52 -12.67 37.89
CA PRO A 713 11.25 -11.37 37.28
C PRO A 713 9.89 -11.29 36.56
N TYR A 714 9.40 -12.40 35.99
CA TYR A 714 8.08 -12.44 35.35
C TYR A 714 6.95 -12.37 36.38
N VAL A 715 7.12 -12.94 37.56
CA VAL A 715 6.14 -12.83 38.66
C VAL A 715 5.94 -11.35 39.02
N ASP A 716 7.03 -10.60 39.14
CA ASP A 716 6.98 -9.17 39.44
C ASP A 716 6.33 -8.38 38.29
N CYS A 717 6.70 -8.66 37.03
CA CYS A 717 6.05 -8.04 35.85
C CYS A 717 4.55 -8.32 35.78
N ILE A 718 4.12 -9.57 36.07
CA ILE A 718 2.70 -9.95 36.09
C ILE A 718 1.95 -9.22 37.21
N SER A 719 2.57 -9.07 38.39
CA SER A 719 1.99 -8.30 39.50
C SER A 719 1.81 -6.82 39.18
N GLN A 720 2.66 -6.28 38.30
CA GLN A 720 2.61 -4.91 37.78
C GLN A 720 1.66 -4.75 36.59
N GLY A 721 0.97 -5.84 36.19
CA GLY A 721 -0.02 -5.82 35.11
C GLY A 721 0.59 -5.77 33.71
N VAL A 722 1.79 -6.34 33.50
CA VAL A 722 2.40 -6.41 32.15
C VAL A 722 1.41 -6.97 31.12
N SER A 723 1.30 -6.33 29.96
CA SER A 723 0.26 -6.64 29.00
C SER A 723 0.61 -7.78 28.05
N THR A 724 1.90 -7.95 27.75
CA THR A 724 2.40 -8.98 26.84
C THR A 724 3.63 -9.67 27.39
N ILE A 725 3.83 -10.94 27.02
CA ILE A 725 5.02 -11.73 27.35
C ILE A 725 5.49 -12.42 26.06
N MET A 726 6.75 -12.24 25.69
CA MET A 726 7.31 -12.82 24.47
C MET A 726 8.00 -14.15 24.77
N ALA A 727 7.68 -15.22 24.04
CA ALA A 727 8.35 -16.50 24.16
C ALA A 727 9.77 -16.46 23.57
N SER A 728 10.74 -17.06 24.27
CA SER A 728 12.15 -17.11 23.86
C SER A 728 12.41 -18.12 22.75
N TYR A 729 13.38 -17.83 21.88
CA TYR A 729 13.91 -18.79 20.90
C TYR A 729 14.62 -19.99 21.52
N SER A 730 15.09 -19.85 22.75
CA SER A 730 15.89 -20.87 23.42
C SER A 730 15.11 -22.15 23.68
N SER A 731 15.84 -23.19 24.07
CA SER A 731 15.26 -24.43 24.58
C SER A 731 15.47 -24.53 26.08
N TRP A 732 14.57 -25.21 26.78
CA TRP A 732 14.84 -25.70 28.14
C TRP A 732 14.90 -27.23 28.11
N ASN A 733 16.00 -27.80 28.60
CA ASN A 733 16.27 -29.24 28.60
C ASN A 733 15.97 -29.92 27.24
N GLY A 734 16.36 -29.26 26.15
CA GLY A 734 16.24 -29.74 24.78
C GLY A 734 14.93 -29.41 24.06
N THR A 735 13.91 -28.91 24.78
CA THR A 735 12.61 -28.57 24.17
C THR A 735 12.52 -27.08 23.87
N LYS A 736 12.21 -26.72 22.61
CA LYS A 736 12.05 -25.32 22.18
C LYS A 736 10.88 -24.64 22.89
N LEU A 737 11.09 -23.42 23.39
CA LEU A 737 10.11 -22.74 24.23
C LEU A 737 8.84 -22.31 23.47
N HIS A 738 8.94 -21.96 22.17
CA HIS A 738 7.77 -21.75 21.30
C HIS A 738 6.86 -22.99 21.17
N ALA A 739 7.35 -24.19 21.48
CA ALA A 739 6.62 -25.46 21.45
C ALA A 739 6.37 -26.04 22.87
N HIS A 740 6.66 -25.29 23.94
CA HIS A 740 6.71 -25.84 25.29
C HIS A 740 5.40 -25.62 26.05
N ARG A 741 4.37 -26.42 25.75
CA ARG A 741 3.04 -26.31 26.38
C ARG A 741 3.04 -26.20 27.90
N TYR A 742 3.84 -27.01 28.59
CA TYR A 742 3.91 -26.98 30.05
C TYR A 742 4.33 -25.60 30.59
N LEU A 743 5.28 -24.92 29.94
CA LEU A 743 5.75 -23.62 30.41
C LEU A 743 4.83 -22.49 29.96
N LEU A 744 4.40 -22.49 28.69
CA LEU A 744 3.57 -21.42 28.13
C LEU A 744 2.10 -21.45 28.59
N THR A 745 1.56 -22.63 28.85
CA THR A 745 0.16 -22.78 29.31
C THR A 745 0.10 -23.12 30.79
N ASP A 746 0.57 -24.32 31.18
CA ASP A 746 0.33 -24.85 32.52
C ASP A 746 1.03 -23.99 33.60
N VAL A 747 2.22 -23.46 33.32
CA VAL A 747 2.92 -22.55 34.22
C VAL A 747 2.49 -21.09 34.00
N LEU A 748 2.72 -20.52 32.82
CA LEU A 748 2.53 -19.08 32.62
C LEU A 748 1.05 -18.65 32.70
N LYS A 749 0.16 -19.31 31.96
CA LYS A 749 -1.26 -18.93 31.90
C LYS A 749 -2.04 -19.43 33.11
N ASP A 750 -1.75 -20.65 33.57
CA ASP A 750 -2.54 -21.31 34.62
C ASP A 750 -1.94 -21.10 36.01
N LYS A 751 -0.70 -21.55 36.28
CA LYS A 751 -0.06 -21.41 37.61
C LYS A 751 0.19 -19.95 37.99
N LEU A 752 0.79 -19.15 37.11
CA LEU A 752 1.09 -17.74 37.33
C LEU A 752 -0.11 -16.82 37.03
N GLY A 753 -1.15 -17.36 36.40
CA GLY A 753 -2.42 -16.67 36.17
C GLY A 753 -2.38 -15.57 35.11
N PHE A 754 -1.38 -15.54 34.23
CA PHE A 754 -1.24 -14.48 33.22
C PHE A 754 -2.43 -14.43 32.26
N LYS A 755 -3.07 -13.26 32.15
CA LYS A 755 -4.24 -12.99 31.28
C LYS A 755 -3.94 -12.04 30.12
N GLY A 756 -2.69 -11.61 29.94
CA GLY A 756 -2.25 -10.87 28.76
C GLY A 756 -2.00 -11.76 27.55
N ILE A 757 -1.29 -11.21 26.55
CA ILE A 757 -0.94 -11.88 25.29
C ILE A 757 0.42 -12.56 25.43
N VAL A 758 0.49 -13.85 25.10
CA VAL A 758 1.75 -14.56 24.84
C VAL A 758 2.09 -14.41 23.35
N ILE A 759 3.12 -13.64 23.03
CA ILE A 759 3.55 -13.38 21.65
C ILE A 759 4.78 -14.22 21.29
N SER A 760 4.90 -14.70 20.05
CA SER A 760 6.16 -15.29 19.59
C SER A 760 7.20 -14.20 19.30
N ASP A 761 8.47 -14.49 19.52
CA ASP A 761 9.56 -13.74 18.88
C ASP A 761 9.55 -13.92 17.34
N SER A 762 10.31 -13.08 16.63
CA SER A 762 10.36 -12.96 15.16
C SER A 762 10.78 -14.26 14.47
N LYS A 763 9.87 -14.83 13.67
CA LYS A 763 10.07 -16.16 13.07
C LYS A 763 10.35 -17.25 14.11
N GLY A 764 9.93 -17.08 15.36
CA GLY A 764 10.14 -18.09 16.41
C GLY A 764 9.43 -19.41 16.10
N VAL A 765 8.26 -19.34 15.47
CA VAL A 765 7.54 -20.53 14.98
C VAL A 765 8.31 -21.20 13.84
N ASP A 766 8.89 -20.43 12.92
CA ASP A 766 9.69 -20.94 11.81
C ASP A 766 10.91 -21.73 12.31
N ARG A 767 11.54 -21.29 13.40
CA ARG A 767 12.69 -21.98 14.02
C ARG A 767 12.34 -23.36 14.57
N LEU A 768 11.06 -23.70 14.70
CA LEU A 768 10.61 -25.05 15.05
C LEU A 768 10.78 -26.05 13.91
N MET A 769 10.93 -25.61 12.66
CA MET A 769 11.04 -26.50 11.49
C MET A 769 12.20 -27.49 11.62
N GLN A 770 13.29 -27.10 12.27
CA GLN A 770 14.44 -27.99 12.52
C GLN A 770 14.05 -29.23 13.34
N SER A 771 13.04 -29.10 14.20
CA SER A 771 12.59 -30.15 15.14
C SER A 771 11.22 -30.75 14.79
N HIS A 772 10.40 -30.04 14.01
CA HIS A 772 9.00 -30.38 13.76
C HIS A 772 8.62 -30.47 12.27
N GLY A 773 9.59 -30.35 11.36
CA GLY A 773 9.38 -30.59 9.94
C GLY A 773 8.71 -29.41 9.24
N ASP A 774 7.50 -29.62 8.72
CA ASP A 774 6.81 -28.62 7.90
C ASP A 774 6.21 -27.46 8.72
N TYR A 775 6.03 -26.32 8.05
CA TYR A 775 5.58 -25.07 8.69
C TYR A 775 4.15 -25.17 9.26
N ARG A 776 3.26 -25.95 8.63
CA ARG A 776 1.89 -26.15 9.13
C ARG A 776 1.92 -26.88 10.48
N ASN A 777 2.73 -27.93 10.61
CA ASN A 777 2.93 -28.60 11.89
C ASN A 777 3.54 -27.66 12.94
N CYS A 778 4.50 -26.82 12.56
CA CYS A 778 5.09 -25.83 13.47
C CYS A 778 4.04 -24.85 14.02
N ILE A 779 3.13 -24.36 13.16
CA ILE A 779 2.00 -23.50 13.57
C ILE A 779 1.11 -24.25 14.56
N ALA A 780 0.73 -25.50 14.25
CA ALA A 780 -0.13 -26.30 15.10
C ALA A 780 0.46 -26.46 16.51
N VAL A 781 1.73 -26.84 16.58
CA VAL A 781 2.46 -27.05 17.84
C VAL A 781 2.56 -25.74 18.64
N ALA A 782 2.93 -24.63 18.00
CA ALA A 782 3.10 -23.35 18.70
C ALA A 782 1.78 -22.80 19.26
N ILE A 783 0.72 -22.79 18.44
CA ILE A 783 -0.60 -22.31 18.86
C ILE A 783 -1.20 -23.20 19.95
N ASN A 784 -1.10 -24.53 19.82
CA ASN A 784 -1.59 -25.46 20.84
C ASN A 784 -0.74 -25.44 22.13
N SER A 785 0.51 -24.95 22.06
CA SER A 785 1.37 -24.79 23.23
C SER A 785 1.03 -23.56 24.07
N GLY A 786 0.36 -22.55 23.49
CA GLY A 786 -0.10 -21.38 24.24
C GLY A 786 0.21 -20.03 23.61
N ILE A 787 0.88 -19.98 22.45
CA ILE A 787 1.10 -18.72 21.72
C ILE A 787 -0.25 -18.11 21.30
N ASP A 788 -0.44 -16.82 21.58
CA ASP A 788 -1.65 -16.06 21.28
C ASP A 788 -1.51 -15.24 20.00
N MET A 789 -0.32 -14.65 19.79
CA MET A 789 0.01 -13.82 18.65
C MET A 789 1.34 -14.28 18.04
N VAL A 790 1.37 -14.49 16.72
CA VAL A 790 2.57 -14.96 16.02
C VAL A 790 3.20 -13.80 15.24
N MET A 791 4.47 -13.57 15.48
CA MET A 791 5.29 -12.57 14.81
C MET A 791 5.79 -13.11 13.46
N VAL A 792 5.00 -12.90 12.41
CA VAL A 792 5.30 -13.29 11.02
C VAL A 792 5.71 -12.04 10.22
N PRO A 793 7.01 -11.80 9.95
CA PRO A 793 7.46 -10.52 9.39
C PRO A 793 7.18 -10.36 7.89
N TYR A 794 7.03 -11.46 7.13
CA TYR A 794 6.90 -11.40 5.67
C TYR A 794 5.76 -12.29 5.14
N GLU A 795 5.75 -13.57 5.48
CA GLU A 795 4.88 -14.60 4.86
C GLU A 795 3.53 -14.78 5.57
N TYR A 796 2.85 -13.67 5.91
CA TYR A 796 1.64 -13.72 6.73
C TYR A 796 0.46 -14.41 6.03
N GLN A 797 0.39 -14.38 4.69
CA GLN A 797 -0.65 -15.09 3.93
C GLN A 797 -0.50 -16.61 4.08
N ILE A 798 0.74 -17.12 3.99
CA ILE A 798 1.05 -18.55 4.17
C ILE A 798 0.72 -18.99 5.60
N PHE A 799 1.09 -18.19 6.59
CA PHE A 799 0.70 -18.44 7.99
C PHE A 799 -0.83 -18.50 8.15
N ARG A 800 -1.55 -17.52 7.59
CA ARG A 800 -3.02 -17.43 7.68
C ARG A 800 -3.70 -18.63 7.03
N GLU A 801 -3.29 -19.01 5.83
CA GLU A 801 -3.86 -20.16 5.10
C GLU A 801 -3.64 -21.48 5.87
N ASN A 802 -2.44 -21.70 6.38
CA ASN A 802 -2.14 -22.89 7.16
C ASN A 802 -2.90 -22.92 8.49
N LEU A 803 -3.01 -21.80 9.21
CA LEU A 803 -3.77 -21.73 10.46
C LEU A 803 -5.26 -21.97 10.21
N LEU A 804 -5.84 -21.41 9.15
CA LEU A 804 -7.23 -21.68 8.76
C LEU A 804 -7.44 -23.17 8.49
N SER A 805 -6.55 -23.80 7.70
CA SER A 805 -6.59 -25.24 7.43
C SER A 805 -6.52 -26.09 8.70
N LEU A 806 -5.69 -25.71 9.67
CA LEU A 806 -5.55 -26.41 10.96
C LEU A 806 -6.80 -26.31 11.83
N VAL A 807 -7.49 -25.18 11.78
CA VAL A 807 -8.75 -24.97 12.50
C VAL A 807 -9.88 -25.74 11.82
N GLU A 808 -9.96 -25.69 10.50
CA GLU A 808 -10.95 -26.43 9.70
C GLU A 808 -10.81 -27.95 9.85
N SER A 809 -9.59 -28.46 9.97
CA SER A 809 -9.33 -29.89 10.23
C SER A 809 -9.55 -30.31 11.69
N GLY A 810 -9.67 -29.35 12.61
CA GLY A 810 -9.81 -29.59 14.05
C GLY A 810 -8.49 -29.90 14.78
N GLU A 811 -7.34 -29.79 14.12
CA GLU A 811 -6.01 -29.95 14.73
C GLU A 811 -5.66 -28.78 15.68
N VAL A 812 -6.19 -27.59 15.41
CA VAL A 812 -6.22 -26.47 16.35
C VAL A 812 -7.69 -26.22 16.71
N PRO A 813 -8.12 -26.48 17.95
CA PRO A 813 -9.53 -26.33 18.31
C PRO A 813 -9.92 -24.85 18.35
N MET A 814 -11.14 -24.52 17.93
CA MET A 814 -11.68 -23.14 18.00
C MET A 814 -11.58 -22.53 19.40
N THR A 815 -11.72 -23.34 20.46
CA THR A 815 -11.51 -22.89 21.86
C THR A 815 -10.11 -22.32 22.13
N ARG A 816 -9.07 -22.80 21.43
CA ARG A 816 -7.70 -22.25 21.51
C ARG A 816 -7.62 -20.91 20.79
N ILE A 817 -8.26 -20.78 19.64
CA ILE A 817 -8.37 -19.51 18.90
C ILE A 817 -9.13 -18.48 19.72
N ASP A 818 -10.24 -18.87 20.34
CA ASP A 818 -11.05 -17.99 21.20
C ASP A 818 -10.24 -17.48 22.41
N ASP A 819 -9.47 -18.34 23.10
CA ASP A 819 -8.56 -17.89 24.18
C ASP A 819 -7.50 -16.90 23.69
N ALA A 820 -6.88 -17.16 22.52
CA ALA A 820 -5.89 -16.26 21.94
C ALA A 820 -6.49 -14.89 21.60
N VAL A 821 -7.62 -14.88 20.88
CA VAL A 821 -8.29 -13.66 20.45
C VAL A 821 -8.87 -12.88 21.63
N GLU A 822 -9.41 -13.56 22.66
CA GLU A 822 -9.88 -12.90 23.88
C GLU A 822 -8.77 -12.14 24.59
N ARG A 823 -7.56 -12.73 24.68
CA ARG A 823 -6.37 -12.07 25.26
C ARG A 823 -5.93 -10.87 24.43
N ILE A 824 -5.93 -10.99 23.10
CA ILE A 824 -5.59 -9.90 22.19
C ILE A 824 -6.58 -8.74 22.34
N LEU A 825 -7.87 -9.03 22.27
CA LEU A 825 -8.93 -8.02 22.39
C LEU A 825 -8.91 -7.36 23.78
N ARG A 826 -8.71 -8.14 24.85
CA ARG A 826 -8.57 -7.61 26.22
C ARG A 826 -7.51 -6.52 26.30
N VAL A 827 -6.31 -6.77 25.76
CA VAL A 827 -5.23 -5.78 25.76
C VAL A 827 -5.58 -4.59 24.86
N LYS A 828 -6.19 -4.80 23.69
CA LYS A 828 -6.62 -3.70 22.80
C LYS A 828 -7.63 -2.76 23.49
N PHE A 829 -8.61 -3.32 24.21
CA PHE A 829 -9.59 -2.54 24.96
C PHE A 829 -8.96 -1.78 26.14
N ILE A 830 -8.12 -2.44 26.94
CA ILE A 830 -7.50 -1.82 28.11
C ILE A 830 -6.52 -0.70 27.70
N ALA A 831 -5.83 -0.86 26.57
CA ALA A 831 -4.97 0.18 26.01
C ALA A 831 -5.73 1.36 25.38
N GLY A 832 -7.07 1.34 25.36
CA GLY A 832 -7.92 2.38 24.81
C GLY A 832 -7.82 2.52 23.28
N LEU A 833 -7.43 1.46 22.56
CA LEU A 833 -7.23 1.54 21.11
C LEU A 833 -8.52 1.72 20.32
N PHE A 834 -9.65 1.27 20.87
CA PHE A 834 -10.96 1.47 20.24
C PHE A 834 -11.43 2.92 20.38
N GLU A 835 -11.12 3.56 21.50
CA GLU A 835 -11.47 4.96 21.77
C GLU A 835 -10.51 5.94 21.10
N HIS A 836 -9.22 5.58 21.04
CA HIS A 836 -8.15 6.42 20.54
C HIS A 836 -7.22 5.66 19.57
N PRO A 837 -7.72 5.27 18.39
CA PRO A 837 -6.95 4.45 17.46
C PRO A 837 -5.80 5.20 16.78
N PHE A 838 -5.88 6.53 16.67
CA PHE A 838 -4.88 7.35 15.97
C PHE A 838 -3.87 7.97 16.95
N SER A 839 -2.71 8.36 16.40
CA SER A 839 -1.63 9.02 17.10
C SER A 839 -2.03 10.36 17.73
N ASP A 840 -1.35 10.75 18.81
CA ASP A 840 -1.50 12.07 19.43
C ASP A 840 -0.34 12.99 19.05
N ARG A 841 -0.61 13.91 18.13
CA ARG A 841 0.42 14.84 17.62
C ARG A 841 0.87 15.87 18.64
N SER A 842 0.11 16.07 19.73
CA SER A 842 0.53 16.98 20.80
C SER A 842 1.79 16.49 21.51
N LEU A 843 2.10 15.18 21.46
CA LEU A 843 3.28 14.60 22.08
C LEU A 843 4.57 14.83 21.30
N LEU A 844 4.55 15.28 20.04
CA LEU A 844 5.75 15.40 19.21
C LEU A 844 6.87 16.25 19.84
N HIS A 845 6.51 17.27 20.62
CA HIS A 845 7.48 18.16 21.29
C HIS A 845 8.27 17.49 22.42
N VAL A 846 7.83 16.32 22.91
CA VAL A 846 8.52 15.60 24.00
C VAL A 846 9.64 14.70 23.49
N VAL A 847 9.68 14.42 22.19
CA VAL A 847 10.67 13.54 21.55
C VAL A 847 12.05 14.18 21.64
N GLY A 848 12.99 13.50 22.29
CA GLY A 848 14.35 14.01 22.44
C GLY A 848 14.42 15.32 23.22
N CYS A 849 13.39 15.63 24.03
CA CYS A 849 13.32 16.89 24.75
C CYS A 849 14.44 16.98 25.81
N LYS A 850 14.75 18.22 26.23
CA LYS A 850 15.83 18.48 27.17
C LYS A 850 15.68 17.69 28.48
N GLN A 851 14.46 17.58 29.00
CA GLN A 851 14.18 16.88 30.25
C GLN A 851 14.48 15.38 30.15
N HIS A 852 14.14 14.74 29.03
CA HIS A 852 14.46 13.33 28.81
C HIS A 852 15.97 13.10 28.64
N ARG A 853 16.66 14.02 27.94
CA ARG A 853 18.12 13.99 27.81
C ARG A 853 18.84 14.24 29.13
N GLU A 854 18.32 15.12 29.99
CA GLU A 854 18.85 15.30 31.35
C GLU A 854 18.66 14.04 32.21
N LEU A 855 17.52 13.36 32.09
CA LEU A 855 17.29 12.07 32.72
C LEU A 855 18.24 10.99 32.18
N ALA A 856 18.48 10.94 30.87
CA ALA A 856 19.46 10.02 30.27
C ALA A 856 20.89 10.35 30.75
N ARG A 857 21.27 11.62 30.85
CA ARG A 857 22.55 12.05 31.44
C ARG A 857 22.68 11.63 32.91
N GLU A 858 21.59 11.71 33.69
CA GLU A 858 21.54 11.16 35.06
C GLU A 858 21.74 9.65 35.08
N ALA A 859 21.08 8.92 34.18
CA ALA A 859 21.22 7.48 34.07
C ALA A 859 22.64 7.08 33.68
N VAL A 860 23.28 7.82 32.76
CA VAL A 860 24.70 7.65 32.43
C VAL A 860 25.55 7.84 33.67
N ARG A 861 25.41 8.95 34.42
CA ARG A 861 26.20 9.17 35.64
C ARG A 861 26.06 8.00 36.63
N LYS A 862 24.83 7.56 36.89
CA LYS A 862 24.57 6.50 37.86
C LYS A 862 25.03 5.11 37.39
N SER A 863 25.20 4.90 36.08
CA SER A 863 25.59 3.59 35.53
C SER A 863 27.10 3.34 35.53
N LEU A 864 27.92 4.40 35.52
CA LEU A 864 29.38 4.26 35.44
C LEU A 864 29.93 3.59 36.70
N VAL A 865 30.78 2.58 36.50
CA VAL A 865 31.46 1.88 37.59
C VAL A 865 32.95 2.19 37.54
N LEU A 866 33.44 2.82 38.61
CA LEU A 866 34.87 3.09 38.77
C LEU A 866 35.57 1.83 39.26
N LEU A 867 36.43 1.25 38.42
CA LEU A 867 37.14 -0.01 38.71
C LEU A 867 38.53 0.22 39.28
N LYS A 868 39.18 1.31 38.89
CA LYS A 868 40.50 1.70 39.38
C LYS A 868 40.62 3.22 39.45
N ASN A 869 41.20 3.75 40.53
CA ASN A 869 41.46 5.18 40.73
C ASN A 869 42.84 5.42 41.39
N GLY A 870 43.91 5.32 40.60
CA GLY A 870 45.30 5.51 41.01
C GLY A 870 46.14 4.23 40.97
N LYS A 871 47.44 4.37 40.71
CA LYS A 871 48.42 3.24 40.78
C LYS A 871 48.79 2.87 42.21
N LYS A 872 48.65 3.82 43.14
CA LYS A 872 48.88 3.63 44.58
C LYS A 872 47.59 3.96 45.31
N SER A 873 47.31 3.23 46.39
CA SER A 873 46.10 3.37 47.19
C SER A 873 45.86 4.75 47.82
N ASN A 874 46.85 5.66 47.81
CA ASN A 874 46.81 6.93 48.54
C ASN A 874 46.89 8.16 47.61
N GLU A 875 46.93 7.94 46.29
CA GLU A 875 47.10 8.98 45.26
C GLU A 875 45.99 8.78 44.21
N PRO A 876 44.78 9.34 44.41
CA PRO A 876 43.69 9.19 43.46
C PRO A 876 43.99 9.96 42.17
N PHE A 877 43.58 9.39 41.03
CA PHE A 877 43.78 9.99 39.71
C PHE A 877 42.58 10.81 39.24
N LEU A 878 41.37 10.38 39.60
CA LEU A 878 40.13 11.11 39.45
C LEU A 878 39.78 11.85 40.76
N PRO A 879 39.15 13.03 40.69
CA PRO A 879 38.73 13.72 39.46
C PRO A 879 39.89 14.39 38.72
N LEU A 880 39.79 14.44 37.39
CA LEU A 880 40.75 15.11 36.51
C LEU A 880 40.66 16.63 36.66
N ASP A 881 41.77 17.33 36.44
CA ASP A 881 41.83 18.80 36.52
C ASP A 881 41.29 19.45 35.22
N LYS A 882 40.10 20.06 35.29
CA LYS A 882 39.49 20.83 34.18
C LYS A 882 40.39 21.96 33.64
N LYS A 883 41.35 22.45 34.43
CA LYS A 883 42.25 23.56 34.10
C LYS A 883 43.62 23.11 33.58
N ALA A 884 43.79 21.83 33.29
CA ALA A 884 44.99 21.32 32.65
C ALA A 884 45.25 22.06 31.33
N LYS A 885 46.50 22.42 31.06
CA LYS A 885 46.82 23.26 29.88
C LYS A 885 46.59 22.52 28.56
N THR A 886 47.01 21.26 28.49
CA THR A 886 46.89 20.41 27.30
C THR A 886 46.55 18.99 27.73
N ILE A 887 45.54 18.39 27.09
CA ILE A 887 45.07 17.02 27.36
C ILE A 887 44.95 16.23 26.06
N LEU A 888 45.06 14.91 26.16
CA LEU A 888 44.84 13.99 25.04
C LEU A 888 43.52 13.23 25.23
N VAL A 889 42.69 13.21 24.20
CA VAL A 889 41.54 12.30 24.08
C VAL A 889 41.83 11.37 22.90
N ALA A 890 41.79 10.05 23.13
CA ALA A 890 42.14 9.08 22.12
C ALA A 890 41.23 7.84 22.14
N GLY A 891 41.34 7.04 21.08
CA GLY A 891 40.66 5.76 20.94
C GLY A 891 39.37 5.82 20.11
N THR A 892 38.99 4.66 19.58
CA THR A 892 37.92 4.49 18.59
C THR A 892 36.51 4.86 19.08
N HIS A 893 36.31 4.99 20.40
CA HIS A 893 35.02 5.25 21.01
C HIS A 893 34.87 6.69 21.52
N ALA A 894 35.93 7.51 21.45
CA ALA A 894 35.90 8.86 21.98
C ALA A 894 34.95 9.80 21.21
N ASP A 895 34.93 9.75 19.88
CA ASP A 895 34.04 10.58 19.04
C ASP A 895 33.09 9.76 18.16
N ASN A 896 32.52 8.70 18.73
CA ASN A 896 31.63 7.79 17.99
C ASN A 896 30.34 7.54 18.75
N LEU A 897 29.31 8.33 18.42
CA LEU A 897 28.00 8.26 19.07
C LEU A 897 27.34 6.88 18.93
N GLY A 898 27.49 6.26 17.75
CA GLY A 898 26.95 4.93 17.48
C GLY A 898 27.57 3.84 18.34
N TYR A 899 28.89 3.91 18.58
CA TYR A 899 29.59 2.95 19.45
C TYR A 899 29.17 3.07 20.92
N GLN A 900 28.99 4.30 21.43
CA GLN A 900 28.49 4.48 22.80
C GLN A 900 27.00 4.12 22.97
N CYS A 901 26.22 4.06 21.89
CA CYS A 901 24.83 3.59 21.96
C CYS A 901 24.71 2.06 21.82
N GLY A 902 25.58 1.42 21.04
CA GLY A 902 25.57 -0.03 20.83
C GLY A 902 24.45 -0.53 19.91
N GLY A 903 24.09 -1.81 20.05
CA GLY A 903 23.02 -2.46 19.28
C GLY A 903 21.64 -1.83 19.54
N TRP A 904 20.66 -2.19 18.70
CA TRP A 904 19.29 -1.67 18.79
C TRP A 904 19.20 -0.13 18.78
N THR A 905 20.07 0.53 18.03
CA THR A 905 20.06 1.99 17.86
C THR A 905 20.06 2.33 16.39
N ARG A 906 18.96 2.92 15.90
CA ARG A 906 18.65 3.23 14.49
C ARG A 906 18.54 2.02 13.55
N LYS A 907 19.37 0.99 13.74
CA LYS A 907 19.38 -0.29 13.02
C LYS A 907 19.50 -1.42 14.05
N TRP A 908 19.11 -2.63 13.65
CA TRP A 908 19.13 -3.83 14.49
C TRP A 908 20.50 -4.05 15.16
N GLN A 909 21.56 -4.15 14.36
CA GLN A 909 22.94 -4.33 14.83
C GLN A 909 23.59 -3.02 15.34
N GLY A 910 22.88 -1.89 15.31
CA GLY A 910 23.47 -0.56 15.45
C GLY A 910 24.35 -0.17 14.25
N ARG A 911 25.07 0.97 14.37
CA ARG A 911 26.00 1.48 13.35
C ARG A 911 27.04 2.39 13.99
N SER A 912 28.22 2.53 13.39
CA SER A 912 29.23 3.53 13.77
C SER A 912 28.88 4.97 13.35
N GLY A 913 29.55 5.94 13.97
CA GLY A 913 29.48 7.36 13.61
C GLY A 913 28.38 8.13 14.33
N ARG A 914 28.04 9.32 13.82
CA ARG A 914 26.96 10.17 14.36
C ARG A 914 25.62 9.79 13.75
N ILE A 915 24.95 8.80 14.36
CA ILE A 915 23.75 8.15 13.81
C ILE A 915 22.42 8.81 14.22
N THR A 916 22.45 9.72 15.20
CA THR A 916 21.31 10.47 15.74
C THR A 916 21.81 11.74 16.46
N GLN A 917 20.92 12.50 17.09
CA GLN A 917 21.26 13.64 17.95
C GLN A 917 21.74 13.16 19.33
N GLY A 918 22.92 13.60 19.73
CA GLY A 918 23.52 13.31 21.03
C GLY A 918 24.91 13.92 21.16
N THR A 919 25.53 13.71 22.32
CA THR A 919 26.85 14.24 22.69
C THR A 919 27.83 13.09 22.83
N THR A 920 28.92 13.11 22.07
CA THR A 920 29.99 12.10 22.18
C THR A 920 30.82 12.31 23.45
N ILE A 921 31.63 11.33 23.83
CA ILE A 921 32.58 11.47 24.95
C ILE A 921 33.53 12.64 24.70
N LEU A 922 34.02 12.81 23.46
CA LEU A 922 34.89 13.91 23.06
C LEU A 922 34.17 15.27 23.17
N ASP A 923 32.94 15.37 22.64
CA ASP A 923 32.15 16.60 22.74
C ASP A 923 31.95 17.01 24.21
N ALA A 924 31.60 16.04 25.06
CA ALA A 924 31.40 16.23 26.48
C ALA A 924 32.67 16.69 27.22
N ILE A 925 33.83 16.11 26.88
CA ILE A 925 35.11 16.52 27.45
C ILE A 925 35.44 17.96 27.05
N LYS A 926 35.30 18.30 25.77
CA LYS A 926 35.55 19.67 25.26
C LYS A 926 34.63 20.69 25.95
N GLU A 927 33.35 20.36 26.12
CA GLU A 927 32.39 21.21 26.83
C GLU A 927 32.81 21.40 28.30
N ALA A 928 33.27 20.34 28.98
CA ALA A 928 33.60 20.38 30.40
C ALA A 928 34.88 21.18 30.71
N VAL A 929 35.91 21.10 29.86
CA VAL A 929 37.20 21.80 30.09
C VAL A 929 37.22 23.23 29.53
N GLY A 930 36.33 23.54 28.58
CA GLY A 930 36.24 24.86 27.96
C GLY A 930 37.38 25.21 27.01
N GLU A 931 37.40 26.44 26.52
CA GLU A 931 38.33 26.89 25.47
C GLU A 931 39.77 27.17 25.95
N GLU A 932 39.99 27.28 27.27
CA GLU A 932 41.32 27.56 27.86
C GLU A 932 42.25 26.34 27.87
N THR A 933 41.68 25.14 27.71
CA THR A 933 42.38 23.85 27.70
C THR A 933 42.54 23.36 26.26
N GLU A 934 43.78 23.11 25.80
CA GLU A 934 44.04 22.49 24.50
C GLU A 934 43.65 21.01 24.53
N VAL A 935 42.59 20.61 23.81
CA VAL A 935 42.18 19.22 23.66
C VAL A 935 42.71 18.64 22.35
N ILE A 936 43.72 17.79 22.44
CA ILE A 936 44.23 17.01 21.32
C ILE A 936 43.35 15.78 21.17
N TYR A 937 42.76 15.58 19.99
CA TYR A 937 41.99 14.38 19.68
C TYR A 937 42.67 13.57 18.57
N GLU A 938 42.95 12.30 18.85
CA GLU A 938 43.46 11.34 17.86
C GLU A 938 42.76 9.99 18.02
N GLU A 939 41.98 9.58 17.01
CA GLU A 939 41.40 8.23 16.98
C GLU A 939 42.51 7.16 16.89
N SER A 940 43.49 7.40 16.02
CA SER A 940 44.72 6.62 15.86
C SER A 940 45.92 7.49 16.19
N LEU A 941 46.77 7.00 17.11
CA LEU A 941 47.84 7.80 17.71
C LEU A 941 49.00 8.07 16.74
N SER A 942 49.45 9.32 16.71
CA SER A 942 50.66 9.73 16.00
C SER A 942 51.89 9.66 16.92
N ILE A 943 53.06 9.38 16.33
CA ILE A 943 54.34 9.42 17.06
C ILE A 943 54.60 10.84 17.59
N GLU A 944 54.18 11.88 16.86
CA GLU A 944 54.34 13.27 17.26
C GLU A 944 53.63 13.55 18.59
N THR A 945 52.33 13.22 18.69
CA THR A 945 51.54 13.39 19.91
C THR A 945 52.10 12.58 21.08
N LEU A 946 52.53 11.33 20.85
CA LEU A 946 53.11 10.48 21.90
C LEU A 946 54.46 10.99 22.44
N THR A 947 55.16 11.86 21.71
CA THR A 947 56.45 12.43 22.17
C THR A 947 56.30 13.77 22.89
N ARG A 948 55.12 14.39 22.86
CA ARG A 948 54.81 15.64 23.56
C ARG A 948 54.91 15.46 25.07
N GLN A 949 55.66 16.34 25.72
CA GLN A 949 55.89 16.34 27.18
C GLN A 949 54.93 17.27 27.95
N ASP A 950 54.14 18.07 27.24
CA ASP A 950 53.22 19.07 27.80
C ASP A 950 51.80 18.54 28.04
N ILE A 951 51.50 17.30 27.62
CA ILE A 951 50.20 16.65 27.86
C ILE A 951 50.09 16.26 29.33
N CYS A 952 49.12 16.82 30.06
CA CYS A 952 48.96 16.59 31.49
C CYS A 952 48.41 15.19 31.82
N TYR A 953 47.41 14.74 31.06
CA TYR A 953 46.83 13.40 31.14
C TYR A 953 46.12 13.03 29.83
N ALA A 954 45.82 11.74 29.68
CA ALA A 954 45.09 11.20 28.55
C ALA A 954 43.79 10.50 28.98
N ILE A 955 42.75 10.64 28.16
CA ILE A 955 41.48 9.91 28.27
C ILE A 955 41.38 9.01 27.03
N VAL A 956 41.45 7.69 27.25
CA VAL A 956 41.41 6.68 26.18
C VAL A 956 40.07 5.95 26.23
N ALA A 957 39.20 6.19 25.26
CA ALA A 957 37.90 5.52 25.14
C ALA A 957 37.97 4.41 24.07
N VAL A 958 37.85 3.17 24.51
CA VAL A 958 37.89 1.96 23.66
C VAL A 958 36.83 0.97 24.11
N GLY A 959 36.48 -0.01 23.27
CA GLY A 959 35.30 -0.81 23.55
C GLY A 959 34.86 -1.72 22.42
N GLU A 960 33.71 -2.36 22.61
CA GLU A 960 33.03 -3.15 21.60
C GLU A 960 32.31 -2.26 20.58
N GLY A 961 32.38 -2.64 19.30
CA GLY A 961 31.46 -2.09 18.30
C GLY A 961 30.01 -2.55 18.58
N PRO A 962 29.00 -1.98 17.91
CA PRO A 962 27.62 -2.33 18.16
C PRO A 962 27.32 -3.73 17.61
N TYR A 963 26.54 -4.51 18.36
CA TYR A 963 26.09 -5.86 18.02
C TYR A 963 24.73 -6.14 18.64
N ALA A 964 23.98 -7.09 18.08
CA ALA A 964 22.77 -7.64 18.65
C ALA A 964 22.66 -9.15 18.37
N GLU A 965 22.09 -9.87 19.33
CA GLU A 965 21.78 -11.30 19.20
C GLU A 965 23.01 -12.15 18.84
N SER A 966 22.87 -13.12 17.94
CA SER A 966 23.91 -14.09 17.58
C SER A 966 25.18 -13.44 17.00
N SER A 967 25.08 -12.24 16.41
CA SER A 967 26.25 -11.49 15.94
C SER A 967 27.14 -10.98 17.08
N GLY A 968 26.58 -10.91 18.30
CA GLY A 968 27.31 -10.57 19.51
C GLY A 968 27.89 -11.76 20.28
N ASP A 969 27.56 -13.00 19.92
CA ASP A 969 28.10 -14.16 20.63
C ASP A 969 29.63 -14.22 20.46
N ASN A 970 30.36 -14.17 21.57
CA ASN A 970 31.82 -14.01 21.54
C ASN A 970 32.48 -14.84 22.64
N LYS A 971 33.31 -15.81 22.23
CA LYS A 971 34.02 -16.72 23.14
C LYS A 971 35.31 -16.13 23.73
N GLU A 972 35.85 -15.10 23.10
CA GLU A 972 37.17 -14.53 23.44
C GLU A 972 37.04 -13.29 24.33
N LEU A 973 35.98 -12.50 24.16
CA LEU A 973 35.67 -11.30 24.97
C LEU A 973 36.85 -10.32 25.14
N VAL A 974 37.72 -10.23 24.13
CA VAL A 974 38.83 -9.26 24.11
C VAL A 974 38.38 -7.87 23.68
N ILE A 975 39.14 -6.83 24.04
CA ILE A 975 38.87 -5.46 23.59
C ILE A 975 39.21 -5.34 22.10
N PRO A 976 38.25 -5.05 21.20
CA PRO A 976 38.50 -5.03 19.77
C PRO A 976 39.16 -3.72 19.30
N PHE A 977 39.37 -3.61 17.99
CA PHE A 977 39.96 -2.44 17.32
C PHE A 977 41.36 -2.04 17.82
N ASN A 978 42.18 -3.04 18.18
CA ASN A 978 43.49 -2.84 18.79
C ASN A 978 43.44 -1.98 20.06
N GLY A 979 42.32 -2.03 20.80
CA GLY A 979 42.11 -1.17 21.97
C GLY A 979 43.16 -1.39 23.06
N ALA A 980 43.59 -2.63 23.28
CA ALA A 980 44.65 -2.95 24.22
C ALA A 980 45.99 -2.31 23.82
N GLU A 981 46.35 -2.36 22.53
CA GLU A 981 47.56 -1.73 22.01
C GLU A 981 47.52 -0.20 22.13
N ILE A 982 46.37 0.42 21.83
CA ILE A 982 46.16 1.87 22.02
C ILE A 982 46.38 2.25 23.48
N ILE A 983 45.75 1.52 24.41
CA ILE A 983 45.94 1.74 25.85
C ILE A 983 47.42 1.61 26.22
N ASN A 984 48.10 0.58 25.74
CA ASN A 984 49.51 0.36 26.05
C ASN A 984 50.40 1.52 25.58
N MET A 985 50.21 1.98 24.34
CA MET A 985 51.02 3.04 23.74
C MET A 985 50.91 4.37 24.48
N VAL A 986 49.73 4.71 25.00
CA VAL A 986 49.48 5.95 25.74
C VAL A 986 49.94 5.82 27.19
N ALA A 987 49.53 4.76 27.89
CA ALA A 987 49.80 4.57 29.32
C ALA A 987 51.28 4.37 29.64
N GLU A 988 52.11 4.02 28.66
CA GLU A 988 53.57 4.01 28.80
C GLU A 988 54.20 5.40 28.98
N ARG A 989 53.52 6.46 28.56
CA ARG A 989 54.09 7.81 28.46
C ARG A 989 53.30 8.88 29.19
N ILE A 990 51.98 8.74 29.26
CA ILE A 990 51.06 9.77 29.75
C ILE A 990 50.17 9.15 30.84
N PRO A 991 49.92 9.83 31.97
CA PRO A 991 48.93 9.38 32.96
C PRO A 991 47.56 9.18 32.29
N THR A 992 47.00 7.98 32.40
CA THR A 992 45.90 7.57 31.51
C THR A 992 44.66 7.10 32.27
N LEU A 993 43.51 7.71 31.96
CA LEU A 993 42.18 7.19 32.26
C LEU A 993 41.71 6.34 31.07
N VAL A 994 41.37 5.09 31.32
CA VAL A 994 40.71 4.24 30.32
C VAL A 994 39.21 4.20 30.60
N ILE A 995 38.41 4.45 29.56
CA ILE A 995 36.96 4.30 29.55
C ILE A 995 36.63 3.13 28.63
N ILE A 996 36.08 2.06 29.22
CA ILE A 996 35.64 0.87 28.49
C ILE A 996 34.15 1.00 28.16
N VAL A 997 33.83 1.10 26.87
CA VAL A 997 32.47 1.08 26.35
C VAL A 997 32.14 -0.33 25.88
N SER A 998 31.31 -1.07 26.61
CA SER A 998 31.04 -2.48 26.31
C SER A 998 29.66 -2.92 26.78
N GLY A 999 29.10 -3.94 26.14
CA GLY A 999 27.83 -4.51 26.58
C GLY A 999 27.95 -5.44 27.80
N ARG A 1000 29.18 -5.71 28.24
CA ARG A 1000 29.52 -6.80 29.16
C ARG A 1000 30.97 -6.66 29.65
N PRO A 1001 31.39 -7.41 30.69
CA PRO A 1001 32.80 -7.52 31.06
C PRO A 1001 33.66 -8.07 29.91
N LEU A 1002 34.85 -7.49 29.72
CA LEU A 1002 35.84 -7.91 28.73
C LEU A 1002 37.14 -8.36 29.41
N VAL A 1003 37.99 -9.09 28.70
CA VAL A 1003 39.33 -9.45 29.16
C VAL A 1003 40.14 -8.19 29.45
N LEU A 1004 40.58 -8.04 30.71
CA LEU A 1004 41.52 -7.01 31.13
C LEU A 1004 42.87 -7.68 31.42
N GLU A 1005 43.86 -7.41 30.58
CA GLU A 1005 45.18 -8.00 30.76
C GLU A 1005 45.87 -7.45 32.02
N ALA A 1006 46.59 -8.31 32.74
CA ALA A 1006 47.22 -7.92 34.01
C ALA A 1006 48.17 -6.71 33.87
N TRP A 1007 48.96 -6.66 32.79
CA TRP A 1007 49.86 -5.54 32.53
C TRP A 1007 49.11 -4.22 32.33
N MET A 1008 47.87 -4.27 31.83
CA MET A 1008 47.04 -3.08 31.60
C MET A 1008 46.70 -2.44 32.93
N LEU A 1009 46.26 -3.26 33.90
CA LEU A 1009 45.97 -2.81 35.24
C LEU A 1009 47.20 -2.28 35.97
N ASP A 1010 48.43 -2.67 35.61
CA ASP A 1010 49.64 -2.08 36.20
C ASP A 1010 50.00 -0.71 35.58
N LYS A 1011 49.72 -0.52 34.28
CA LYS A 1011 50.14 0.69 33.54
C LYS A 1011 49.15 1.85 33.59
N ILE A 1012 47.84 1.60 33.65
CA ILE A 1012 46.83 2.67 33.63
C ILE A 1012 46.66 3.33 35.01
N ASP A 1013 46.17 4.56 35.05
CA ASP A 1013 45.96 5.31 36.30
C ASP A 1013 44.49 5.26 36.73
N GLY A 1014 43.55 5.31 35.79
CA GLY A 1014 42.12 5.13 36.05
C GLY A 1014 41.45 4.14 35.11
N LEU A 1015 40.40 3.46 35.57
CA LEU A 1015 39.58 2.58 34.75
C LEU A 1015 38.11 2.75 35.08
N VAL A 1016 37.30 3.11 34.08
CA VAL A 1016 35.85 3.26 34.19
C VAL A 1016 35.17 2.29 33.22
N ALA A 1017 34.23 1.49 33.72
CA ALA A 1017 33.29 0.75 32.89
C ALA A 1017 32.08 1.66 32.62
N ALA A 1018 31.92 2.06 31.35
CA ALA A 1018 30.84 2.94 30.91
C ALA A 1018 29.63 2.21 30.33
N TRP A 1019 29.74 0.90 30.16
CA TRP A 1019 28.74 0.07 29.51
C TRP A 1019 28.42 0.57 28.09
N LEU A 1020 27.14 0.61 27.71
CA LEU A 1020 26.65 1.31 26.52
C LEU A 1020 25.77 2.48 26.99
N PRO A 1021 26.36 3.68 27.17
CA PRO A 1021 25.71 4.81 27.86
C PRO A 1021 24.61 5.53 27.07
N GLY A 1022 24.44 5.29 25.77
CA GLY A 1022 23.41 5.97 24.97
C GLY A 1022 23.85 7.36 24.48
N THR A 1023 22.92 8.30 24.27
CA THR A 1023 23.21 9.56 23.56
C THR A 1023 23.89 10.64 24.40
N GLU A 1024 23.90 10.51 25.72
CA GLU A 1024 24.24 11.62 26.62
C GLU A 1024 25.63 11.48 27.25
N GLY A 1025 26.68 11.54 26.43
CA GLY A 1025 28.09 11.41 26.85
C GLY A 1025 28.53 12.42 27.93
N GLY A 1026 27.79 13.52 28.09
CA GLY A 1026 27.97 14.49 29.18
C GLY A 1026 27.96 13.87 30.57
N GLY A 1027 27.23 12.76 30.78
CA GLY A 1027 27.21 12.07 32.07
C GLY A 1027 28.54 11.42 32.45
N ILE A 1028 29.40 11.14 31.47
CA ILE A 1028 30.76 10.66 31.71
C ILE A 1028 31.65 11.81 32.18
N ALA A 1029 31.60 12.94 31.47
CA ALA A 1029 32.37 14.14 31.84
C ALA A 1029 32.02 14.63 33.25
N ASP A 1030 30.73 14.61 33.62
CA ASP A 1030 30.24 14.97 34.96
C ASP A 1030 30.99 14.26 36.10
N LEU A 1031 31.34 12.98 35.91
CA LEU A 1031 32.00 12.17 36.94
C LEU A 1031 33.52 12.26 36.88
N ILE A 1032 34.11 12.14 35.69
CA ILE A 1032 35.58 12.10 35.57
C ILE A 1032 36.24 13.42 35.96
N PHE A 1033 35.48 14.53 35.90
CA PHE A 1033 35.94 15.85 36.36
C PHE A 1033 35.37 16.27 37.72
N GLY A 1034 34.66 15.39 38.42
CA GLY A 1034 34.26 15.59 39.83
C GLY A 1034 33.10 16.55 40.08
N ASP A 1035 32.22 16.79 39.09
CA ASP A 1035 30.97 17.51 39.35
C ASP A 1035 29.99 16.64 40.15
N TYR A 1036 30.10 15.32 40.03
CA TYR A 1036 29.34 14.31 40.77
C TYR A 1036 30.27 13.16 41.22
N ASP A 1037 29.80 12.33 42.15
CA ASP A 1037 30.52 11.14 42.66
C ASP A 1037 30.02 9.83 42.00
N PHE A 1038 30.89 8.83 41.94
CA PHE A 1038 30.57 7.52 41.38
C PHE A 1038 29.71 6.71 42.36
N HIS A 1039 28.56 6.23 41.87
CA HIS A 1039 27.65 5.40 42.65
C HIS A 1039 27.38 4.03 42.02
N GLY A 1040 27.70 3.86 40.72
CA GLY A 1040 27.49 2.61 40.02
C GLY A 1040 28.26 1.46 40.65
N LYS A 1041 27.61 0.29 40.70
CA LYS A 1041 28.18 -0.97 41.18
C LYS A 1041 28.06 -2.02 40.10
N LEU A 1042 29.03 -2.90 39.98
CA LEU A 1042 29.03 -3.96 38.97
C LEU A 1042 27.73 -4.78 39.05
N PRO A 1043 26.94 -4.85 37.96
CA PRO A 1043 25.76 -5.70 37.84
C PRO A 1043 26.12 -7.12 37.37
N MET A 1044 27.38 -7.35 37.02
CA MET A 1044 27.95 -8.64 36.64
C MET A 1044 29.37 -8.74 37.20
N ALA A 1045 29.78 -9.94 37.60
CA ALA A 1045 31.15 -10.18 38.02
C ALA A 1045 32.12 -10.00 36.83
N TRP A 1046 33.23 -9.30 37.06
CA TRP A 1046 34.28 -9.19 36.06
C TRP A 1046 35.22 -10.38 36.17
N PHE A 1047 35.30 -11.22 35.15
CA PHE A 1047 36.14 -12.43 35.14
C PHE A 1047 37.64 -12.09 34.99
N LYS A 1048 38.53 -12.94 35.49
CA LYS A 1048 39.99 -12.83 35.25
C LYS A 1048 40.38 -13.42 33.90
N SER A 1049 39.72 -14.51 33.49
CA SER A 1049 39.91 -15.14 32.19
C SER A 1049 38.61 -15.80 31.71
N VAL A 1050 38.43 -15.87 30.38
CA VAL A 1050 37.23 -16.49 29.78
C VAL A 1050 37.06 -17.96 30.14
N GLY A 1051 38.13 -18.66 30.54
CA GLY A 1051 38.08 -20.05 30.99
C GLY A 1051 37.36 -20.26 32.33
N GLN A 1052 37.04 -19.18 33.06
CA GLN A 1052 36.24 -19.24 34.29
C GLN A 1052 34.73 -19.24 34.01
N LEU A 1053 34.30 -18.94 32.78
CA LEU A 1053 32.88 -18.77 32.45
C LEU A 1053 32.18 -20.11 32.16
N PRO A 1054 30.90 -20.27 32.54
CA PRO A 1054 30.11 -19.32 33.35
C PRO A 1054 30.55 -19.34 34.82
N MET A 1055 30.52 -18.16 35.47
CA MET A 1055 30.85 -18.02 36.89
C MET A 1055 29.58 -17.91 37.70
N ASP A 1056 29.34 -18.84 38.63
CA ASP A 1056 28.17 -18.78 39.51
C ASP A 1056 28.54 -18.27 40.91
N VAL A 1057 27.87 -17.20 41.35
CA VAL A 1057 28.04 -16.60 42.69
C VAL A 1057 27.67 -17.60 43.80
N ALA A 1058 26.80 -18.58 43.51
CA ALA A 1058 26.40 -19.60 44.46
C ALA A 1058 27.43 -20.74 44.65
N ASP A 1059 28.45 -20.83 43.78
CA ASP A 1059 29.54 -21.82 43.90
C ASP A 1059 30.82 -21.15 44.44
N ASP A 1060 30.94 -21.08 45.76
CA ASP A 1060 32.09 -20.51 46.48
C ASP A 1060 33.46 -21.09 46.06
N LYS A 1061 33.49 -22.30 45.46
CA LYS A 1061 34.75 -22.92 45.01
C LYS A 1061 35.15 -22.50 43.59
N ALA A 1062 34.19 -22.06 42.78
CA ALA A 1062 34.38 -21.65 41.39
C ALA A 1062 34.33 -20.12 41.20
N TYR A 1063 33.81 -19.37 42.18
CA TYR A 1063 33.67 -17.91 42.12
C TYR A 1063 34.97 -17.17 42.48
N ASP A 1064 35.82 -16.91 41.48
CA ASP A 1064 37.09 -16.16 41.62
C ASP A 1064 37.18 -14.95 40.64
N PRO A 1065 36.34 -13.92 40.83
CA PRO A 1065 36.32 -12.75 39.95
C PRO A 1065 37.57 -11.87 40.06
N LEU A 1066 37.87 -11.13 39.00
CA LEU A 1066 38.77 -9.98 39.02
C LEU A 1066 38.16 -8.83 39.84
N PHE A 1067 36.89 -8.52 39.56
CA PHE A 1067 36.07 -7.61 40.35
C PHE A 1067 34.73 -8.29 40.65
N PRO A 1068 34.36 -8.49 41.93
CA PRO A 1068 33.15 -9.22 42.28
C PRO A 1068 31.88 -8.44 41.90
N LEU A 1069 30.76 -9.16 41.79
CA LEU A 1069 29.43 -8.57 41.68
C LEU A 1069 29.24 -7.51 42.79
N GLY A 1070 28.72 -6.34 42.42
CA GLY A 1070 28.53 -5.23 43.35
C GLY A 1070 29.77 -4.40 43.66
N PHE A 1071 30.94 -4.68 43.06
CA PHE A 1071 32.14 -3.86 43.20
C PHE A 1071 31.98 -2.49 42.51
N GLY A 1072 32.65 -1.47 43.03
CA GLY A 1072 32.75 -0.13 42.43
C GLY A 1072 33.31 0.87 43.44
N LEU A 1073 34.30 1.65 43.03
CA LEU A 1073 34.93 2.66 43.86
C LEU A 1073 34.11 3.98 43.86
N SER A 1074 34.36 4.83 44.85
CA SER A 1074 33.98 6.25 44.86
C SER A 1074 35.23 7.12 44.60
N LEU A 1075 35.05 8.42 44.37
CA LEU A 1075 36.17 9.38 44.23
C LEU A 1075 37.02 9.50 45.50
#